data_AF-A0A261CD20-F1
#
_entry.id   AF-A0A261CD20-F1
#
_cell.length_a   1.000
_cell.length_b   1.000
_cell.length_c   1.000
_cell.angle_alpha   90.00
_cell.angle_beta   90.00
_cell.angle_gamma   90.00
#
_symmetry.space_group_name_H-M   'P 1'
#
loop_
_entity.id
_entity.type
_entity.pdbx_description
1 polymer ?
#
loop_
_entity_poly.entity_id
_entity_poly.type
_entity_poly.pdbx_seq_one_letter_code
_entity_poly.pdbx_strand_id
1 'polypeptide(L)'
;MSVLQFLCVSLLFSTVSSLNILVHSPAYAASHTNFMARLADTLSDAGHDVTFLVPIAIEERRNKLGVKTTKDVIIVEQDEEMKRKLKPSNGMLSDLKTRHFDVAIAEPFTICGLGLFEELGIKKTILVSSCAHYDFMLPHIGEPEDFSSVPTLSSKVGEEMTMTEKWENYRLVAETKASLAKLFDEETRIYREKFGKHIPDWRELFASASLYFTNSNPFIDYPRASIQKTVPVGGITVDLEKIKSEKLSDEWEEVLNKREKTMLISFGAGIFNTIKSMPNVTFIWKYESEDVSFASEVDNIHFSQWVPQTALLADTRLSGFLTHGGLGSTNELAHLGKPAVMVPIYGDQTRNANMLARHGSVIVLHKKELADEWKVKNAVNLILNNEKYMKIARRIAEMLADTLSDAGHDVPLAVCGLGFFKKLGIEKTILASSCAYYDFLFRHLGEPNEYSYLPALMSTKGEKMSLMERFENYKEQHFYRQYLGKEIPDWRELIPSASLYFTNSNPYLDFPRPMIQKTIPIGGVTVDMEKIKSTKLDGDWDIILSKRKLNLLISFGSMIHSSHMLPAARDNILRVIASHPEVTFIWKYETNGTSFAGNVENVVFSQWVPQTALLADTRLSGFLTHGGLGSTNELAHLGKPAIVVPIFGDQYRNAHMLERHGCAVIVEKTELDNWKILNNAVKSILYDGKFKKNAMHLAELLRNQPLKPKELVTYLMPVIDIGKRDECIGRFKRFSSDVKMACKNFLSRRDIFHEMKSRNFDVAILEPISVCGLGFVKALGIEKIILASSATFFDSVLNYIGEPLDYSYVPSLYSVTGEVMSMAERYENWMVTKEANTAMEDTYDGEMSIYREFLGEDVPDWRDLLPTVSIYFVNSNPFLDFPRQVIQKTVPIGGISVNIDWIREQKLSSDWVEILEKREKNVLISFGIDGKK
;
A
#
# COMPACT_ATOMS: atom_id res chain seq x y z
N MET A 1 -31.91 9.32 34.83
CA MET A 1 -32.05 8.71 33.48
C MET A 1 -33.30 7.85 33.51
N SER A 2 -34.18 7.95 32.52
CA SER A 2 -35.47 7.26 32.51
C SER A 2 -35.40 5.92 31.80
N VAL A 3 -36.37 5.03 32.05
CA VAL A 3 -36.50 3.72 31.35
C VAL A 3 -36.56 3.90 29.82
N LEU A 4 -37.06 5.03 29.35
CA LEU A 4 -37.09 5.40 27.94
C LEU A 4 -35.67 5.49 27.32
N GLN A 5 -34.66 5.96 28.07
CA GLN A 5 -33.27 5.97 27.59
C GLN A 5 -32.71 4.54 27.45
N PHE A 6 -33.11 3.61 28.34
CA PHE A 6 -32.70 2.21 28.23
C PHE A 6 -33.34 1.53 27.01
N LEU A 7 -34.62 1.82 26.74
CA LEU A 7 -35.31 1.37 25.53
C LEU A 7 -34.69 1.96 24.24
N CYS A 8 -34.39 3.26 24.20
CA CYS A 8 -33.71 3.87 23.06
C CYS A 8 -32.30 3.32 22.83
N VAL A 9 -31.56 2.96 23.88
CA VAL A 9 -30.26 2.27 23.75
C VAL A 9 -30.45 0.83 23.27
N SER A 10 -31.48 0.10 23.72
CA SER A 10 -31.79 -1.23 23.19
C SER A 10 -32.19 -1.23 21.71
N LEU A 11 -32.79 -0.14 21.22
CA LEU A 11 -33.12 0.07 19.80
C LEU A 11 -31.94 0.55 18.94
N LEU A 12 -30.78 0.83 19.55
CA LEU A 12 -29.52 1.11 18.85
C LEU A 12 -28.64 -0.14 18.67
N PHE A 13 -29.05 -1.29 19.22
CA PHE A 13 -28.61 -2.57 18.68
C PHE A 13 -29.32 -2.79 17.35
N SER A 14 -28.62 -2.49 16.25
CA SER A 14 -29.01 -2.96 14.94
C SER A 14 -29.23 -4.47 15.00
N THR A 15 -30.43 -4.93 14.66
CA THR A 15 -30.68 -6.35 14.43
C THR A 15 -29.79 -6.79 13.28
N VAL A 16 -28.69 -7.48 13.58
CA VAL A 16 -27.85 -8.12 12.57
C VAL A 16 -28.75 -9.11 11.86
N SER A 17 -29.03 -8.85 10.58
CA SER A 17 -29.76 -9.82 9.77
C SER A 17 -28.90 -11.07 9.68
N SER A 18 -29.45 -12.22 10.05
CA SER A 18 -28.91 -13.46 9.54
C SER A 18 -28.91 -13.38 8.01
N LEU A 19 -27.92 -14.02 7.40
CA LEU A 19 -27.81 -14.24 5.97
C LEU A 19 -27.84 -15.75 5.78
N ASN A 20 -28.55 -16.22 4.77
CA ASN A 20 -28.49 -17.63 4.41
C ASN A 20 -27.29 -17.86 3.47
N ILE A 21 -26.24 -18.55 3.95
CA ILE A 21 -24.94 -18.64 3.27
C ILE A 21 -24.66 -20.09 2.85
N LEU A 22 -24.46 -20.31 1.55
CA LEU A 22 -24.02 -21.61 1.02
C LEU A 22 -22.49 -21.64 0.87
N VAL A 23 -21.80 -22.50 1.62
CA VAL A 23 -20.35 -22.71 1.52
C VAL A 23 -20.06 -24.04 0.82
N HIS A 24 -19.41 -24.00 -0.34
CA HIS A 24 -19.03 -25.17 -1.12
C HIS A 24 -17.54 -25.51 -0.96
N SER A 25 -17.24 -26.65 -0.32
CA SER A 25 -15.87 -27.10 -0.05
C SER A 25 -15.68 -28.60 -0.34
N PRO A 26 -15.12 -28.97 -1.51
CA PRO A 26 -14.86 -30.37 -1.83
C PRO A 26 -13.72 -30.98 -0.99
N ALA A 27 -13.88 -32.26 -0.64
CA ALA A 27 -13.02 -32.94 0.33
C ALA A 27 -11.72 -33.52 -0.29
N TYR A 28 -11.02 -32.80 -1.17
CA TYR A 28 -9.80 -33.30 -1.83
C TYR A 28 -8.51 -33.13 -1.01
N ALA A 29 -8.46 -32.21 -0.04
CA ALA A 29 -7.25 -31.97 0.75
C ALA A 29 -7.58 -31.44 2.16
N ALA A 30 -6.76 -31.83 3.15
CA ALA A 30 -7.00 -31.50 4.55
C ALA A 30 -6.84 -30.01 4.86
N SER A 31 -5.86 -29.33 4.28
CA SER A 31 -5.68 -27.88 4.40
C SER A 31 -6.90 -27.09 3.89
N HIS A 32 -7.43 -27.50 2.74
CA HIS A 32 -8.52 -26.81 2.05
C HIS A 32 -9.85 -26.95 2.79
N THR A 33 -10.30 -28.19 3.06
CA THR A 33 -11.59 -28.37 3.76
C THR A 33 -11.54 -27.80 5.17
N ASN A 34 -10.41 -27.91 5.89
CA ASN A 34 -10.31 -27.37 7.26
C ASN A 34 -10.33 -25.83 7.28
N PHE A 35 -9.75 -25.16 6.28
CA PHE A 35 -9.79 -23.69 6.17
C PHE A 35 -11.21 -23.20 5.85
N MET A 36 -11.84 -23.79 4.84
CA MET A 36 -13.23 -23.50 4.46
C MET A 36 -14.23 -23.84 5.60
N ALA A 37 -13.99 -24.92 6.32
CA ALA A 37 -14.77 -25.31 7.49
C ALA A 37 -14.67 -24.30 8.62
N ARG A 38 -13.46 -23.76 8.89
CA ARG A 38 -13.32 -22.70 9.89
C ARG A 38 -13.98 -21.39 9.44
N LEU A 39 -13.96 -21.06 8.16
CA LEU A 39 -14.72 -19.90 7.65
C LEU A 39 -16.23 -20.09 7.87
N ALA A 40 -16.76 -21.29 7.59
CA ALA A 40 -18.17 -21.62 7.83
C ALA A 40 -18.55 -21.61 9.33
N ASP A 41 -17.69 -22.17 10.19
CA ASP A 41 -17.86 -22.11 11.64
C ASP A 41 -17.83 -20.66 12.15
N THR A 42 -16.88 -19.82 11.69
CA THR A 42 -16.82 -18.40 12.08
C THR A 42 -18.06 -17.61 11.65
N LEU A 43 -18.64 -17.92 10.48
CA LEU A 43 -19.91 -17.32 10.02
C LEU A 43 -21.11 -17.82 10.85
N SER A 44 -21.11 -19.09 11.25
CA SER A 44 -22.11 -19.68 12.15
C SER A 44 -22.02 -19.09 13.56
N ASP A 45 -20.81 -18.93 14.08
CA ASP A 45 -20.50 -18.34 15.40
C ASP A 45 -20.88 -16.86 15.44
N ALA A 46 -20.84 -16.16 14.30
CA ALA A 46 -21.34 -14.79 14.12
C ALA A 46 -22.87 -14.68 14.00
N GLY A 47 -23.60 -15.80 13.97
CA GLY A 47 -25.07 -15.83 13.93
C GLY A 47 -25.71 -15.82 12.54
N HIS A 48 -24.99 -16.25 11.50
CA HIS A 48 -25.57 -16.50 10.17
C HIS A 48 -26.02 -17.96 10.02
N ASP A 49 -27.01 -18.18 9.15
CA ASP A 49 -27.48 -19.52 8.78
C ASP A 49 -26.58 -20.09 7.67
N VAL A 50 -25.74 -21.08 7.99
CA VAL A 50 -24.68 -21.57 7.08
C VAL A 50 -24.89 -23.03 6.68
N THR A 51 -25.04 -23.29 5.38
CA THR A 51 -25.02 -24.63 4.78
C THR A 51 -23.60 -24.98 4.29
N PHE A 52 -22.99 -26.05 4.80
CA PHE A 52 -21.68 -26.53 4.36
C PHE A 52 -21.84 -27.72 3.39
N LEU A 53 -21.70 -27.46 2.10
CA LEU A 53 -21.88 -28.43 1.01
C LEU A 53 -20.51 -29.04 0.59
N VAL A 54 -20.40 -30.36 0.70
CA VAL A 54 -19.11 -31.09 0.61
C VAL A 54 -19.19 -32.25 -0.37
N PRO A 55 -18.71 -32.09 -1.61
CA PRO A 55 -18.42 -33.21 -2.51
C PRO A 55 -17.24 -34.06 -2.02
N ILE A 56 -17.44 -35.38 -1.91
CA ILE A 56 -16.40 -36.33 -1.50
C ILE A 56 -15.48 -36.65 -2.69
N ALA A 57 -14.35 -35.95 -2.78
CA ALA A 57 -13.32 -36.25 -3.79
C ALA A 57 -12.37 -37.39 -3.36
N ILE A 58 -12.19 -37.60 -2.06
CA ILE A 58 -11.34 -38.63 -1.46
C ILE A 58 -12.10 -39.27 -0.30
N GLU A 59 -12.27 -40.59 -0.30
CA GLU A 59 -13.14 -41.29 0.66
C GLU A 59 -12.58 -41.23 2.09
N GLU A 60 -11.24 -41.32 2.23
CA GLU A 60 -10.52 -41.21 3.51
C GLU A 60 -10.69 -39.83 4.19
N ARG A 61 -11.26 -38.84 3.48
CA ARG A 61 -11.60 -37.50 3.97
C ARG A 61 -13.07 -37.37 4.41
N ARG A 62 -13.97 -38.28 4.03
CA ARG A 62 -15.43 -38.18 4.23
C ARG A 62 -15.84 -37.83 5.65
N ASN A 63 -15.21 -38.46 6.64
CA ASN A 63 -15.49 -38.24 8.06
C ASN A 63 -14.51 -37.26 8.75
N LYS A 64 -13.77 -36.43 7.98
CA LYS A 64 -12.66 -35.58 8.47
C LYS A 64 -12.78 -34.13 7.99
N LEU A 65 -14.01 -33.60 7.94
CA LEU A 65 -14.35 -32.36 7.23
C LEU A 65 -13.89 -31.06 7.94
N GLY A 66 -13.70 -31.09 9.26
CA GLY A 66 -13.12 -29.99 10.03
C GLY A 66 -14.11 -29.04 10.71
N VAL A 67 -15.37 -29.00 10.25
CA VAL A 67 -16.47 -28.20 10.84
C VAL A 67 -16.81 -28.66 12.26
N LYS A 68 -17.25 -27.72 13.11
CA LYS A 68 -17.53 -27.93 14.54
C LYS A 68 -18.82 -27.26 15.03
N THR A 69 -19.12 -26.06 14.55
CA THR A 69 -20.30 -25.28 14.98
C THR A 69 -21.34 -25.13 13.87
N THR A 70 -20.90 -25.19 12.61
CA THR A 70 -21.77 -25.33 11.43
C THR A 70 -22.53 -26.67 11.49
N LYS A 71 -23.87 -26.63 11.57
CA LYS A 71 -24.71 -27.84 11.77
C LYS A 71 -25.30 -28.42 10.50
N ASP A 72 -25.61 -27.59 9.51
CA ASP A 72 -26.23 -28.00 8.26
C ASP A 72 -25.15 -28.42 7.25
N VAL A 73 -24.71 -29.68 7.34
CA VAL A 73 -23.64 -30.24 6.53
C VAL A 73 -24.21 -31.22 5.50
N ILE A 74 -24.09 -30.88 4.22
CA ILE A 74 -24.60 -31.70 3.11
C ILE A 74 -23.41 -32.41 2.45
N ILE A 75 -23.32 -33.72 2.64
CA ILE A 75 -22.31 -34.57 1.99
C ILE A 75 -22.83 -35.04 0.64
N VAL A 76 -22.03 -34.86 -0.42
CA VAL A 76 -22.32 -35.40 -1.76
C VAL A 76 -21.37 -36.58 -2.02
N GLU A 77 -21.93 -37.79 -1.92
CA GLU A 77 -21.21 -39.06 -2.04
C GLU A 77 -20.68 -39.32 -3.47
N GLN A 78 -19.73 -40.26 -3.59
CA GLN A 78 -19.27 -40.76 -4.89
C GLN A 78 -20.28 -41.75 -5.48
N ASP A 79 -20.91 -41.36 -6.59
CA ASP A 79 -21.71 -42.24 -7.45
C ASP A 79 -20.78 -43.19 -8.26
N GLU A 80 -21.22 -44.41 -8.57
CA GLU A 80 -20.54 -45.26 -9.56
C GLU A 80 -20.53 -44.60 -10.96
N GLU A 81 -21.49 -43.73 -11.27
CA GLU A 81 -21.45 -42.88 -12.48
C GLU A 81 -20.49 -41.66 -12.33
N MET A 82 -20.25 -41.16 -11.10
CA MET A 82 -19.31 -40.06 -10.84
C MET A 82 -17.86 -40.44 -11.20
N LYS A 83 -17.53 -41.75 -11.17
CA LYS A 83 -16.25 -42.28 -11.70
C LYS A 83 -16.04 -42.02 -13.20
N ARG A 84 -17.06 -41.49 -13.91
CA ARG A 84 -16.99 -41.11 -15.34
C ARG A 84 -17.57 -39.74 -15.69
N LYS A 85 -18.59 -39.22 -14.99
CA LYS A 85 -19.09 -37.83 -15.18
C LYS A 85 -19.66 -37.25 -13.89
N LEU A 86 -19.24 -36.04 -13.52
CA LEU A 86 -19.75 -35.34 -12.35
C LEU A 86 -21.27 -35.08 -12.45
N LYS A 87 -22.05 -35.60 -11.49
CA LYS A 87 -23.50 -35.42 -11.42
C LYS A 87 -23.99 -35.32 -9.95
N PRO A 88 -24.38 -34.15 -9.45
CA PRO A 88 -25.26 -34.08 -8.27
C PRO A 88 -26.62 -34.73 -8.57
N SER A 89 -27.24 -35.37 -7.57
CA SER A 89 -28.56 -36.00 -7.74
C SER A 89 -29.67 -34.95 -7.86
N ASN A 90 -30.71 -35.23 -8.65
CA ASN A 90 -31.76 -34.24 -8.94
C ASN A 90 -32.52 -33.80 -7.67
N GLY A 91 -32.69 -34.71 -6.69
CA GLY A 91 -33.36 -34.40 -5.42
C GLY A 91 -32.61 -33.39 -4.55
N MET A 92 -31.28 -33.47 -4.51
CA MET A 92 -30.43 -32.51 -3.78
C MET A 92 -30.52 -31.11 -4.40
N LEU A 93 -30.57 -31.03 -5.73
CA LEU A 93 -30.70 -29.75 -6.43
C LEU A 93 -32.07 -29.10 -6.18
N SER A 94 -33.16 -29.88 -6.14
CA SER A 94 -34.47 -29.34 -5.77
C SER A 94 -34.52 -28.85 -4.32
N ASP A 95 -33.89 -29.54 -3.37
CA ASP A 95 -33.80 -29.10 -1.97
C ASP A 95 -33.05 -27.76 -1.88
N LEU A 96 -31.83 -27.68 -2.42
CA LEU A 96 -31.02 -26.45 -2.43
C LEU A 96 -31.74 -25.26 -3.08
N LYS A 97 -32.53 -25.47 -4.14
CA LYS A 97 -33.34 -24.39 -4.76
C LYS A 97 -34.48 -23.88 -3.88
N THR A 98 -34.99 -24.69 -2.93
CA THR A 98 -36.01 -24.22 -1.98
C THR A 98 -35.45 -23.49 -0.76
N ARG A 99 -34.15 -23.64 -0.46
CA ARG A 99 -33.52 -23.01 0.71
C ARG A 99 -33.31 -21.49 0.58
N HIS A 100 -33.21 -20.96 -0.64
CA HIS A 100 -33.00 -19.53 -0.94
C HIS A 100 -31.81 -18.88 -0.21
N PHE A 101 -30.62 -18.93 -0.82
CA PHE A 101 -29.39 -18.36 -0.28
C PHE A 101 -29.15 -16.90 -0.68
N ASP A 102 -28.70 -16.08 0.28
CA ASP A 102 -28.34 -14.68 0.09
C ASP A 102 -26.95 -14.48 -0.54
N VAL A 103 -26.02 -15.37 -0.20
CA VAL A 103 -24.59 -15.34 -0.54
C VAL A 103 -24.12 -16.78 -0.71
N ALA A 104 -23.17 -17.01 -1.62
CA ALA A 104 -22.50 -18.30 -1.75
C ALA A 104 -20.97 -18.16 -1.83
N ILE A 105 -20.26 -19.13 -1.27
CA ILE A 105 -18.81 -19.07 -1.03
C ILE A 105 -18.15 -20.34 -1.58
N ALA A 106 -17.17 -20.20 -2.47
CA ALA A 106 -16.44 -21.33 -3.06
C ALA A 106 -14.95 -21.07 -3.19
N GLU A 107 -14.16 -22.15 -3.23
CA GLU A 107 -12.73 -22.07 -3.54
C GLU A 107 -12.47 -22.22 -5.05
N PRO A 108 -11.78 -21.26 -5.71
CA PRO A 108 -11.60 -21.25 -7.17
C PRO A 108 -10.56 -22.28 -7.69
N PHE A 109 -10.18 -23.27 -6.88
CA PHE A 109 -9.38 -24.41 -7.32
C PHE A 109 -10.20 -25.39 -8.20
N THR A 110 -11.53 -25.24 -8.21
CA THR A 110 -12.49 -25.87 -9.12
C THR A 110 -13.64 -24.89 -9.37
N ILE A 111 -14.18 -24.86 -10.59
CA ILE A 111 -15.33 -24.00 -10.92
C ILE A 111 -16.67 -24.64 -10.56
N CYS A 112 -16.68 -25.89 -10.07
CA CYS A 112 -17.89 -26.64 -9.73
C CYS A 112 -18.80 -25.90 -8.74
N GLY A 113 -18.23 -25.16 -7.78
CA GLY A 113 -19.04 -24.37 -6.85
C GLY A 113 -19.81 -23.25 -7.56
N LEU A 114 -19.14 -22.53 -8.45
CA LEU A 114 -19.72 -21.39 -9.18
C LEU A 114 -20.76 -21.83 -10.22
N GLY A 115 -20.50 -22.93 -10.93
CA GLY A 115 -21.47 -23.53 -11.84
C GLY A 115 -22.75 -24.00 -11.14
N LEU A 116 -22.64 -24.44 -9.88
CA LEU A 116 -23.80 -24.73 -9.03
C LEU A 116 -24.50 -23.44 -8.57
N PHE A 117 -23.76 -22.41 -8.16
CA PHE A 117 -24.34 -21.15 -7.69
C PHE A 117 -25.16 -20.45 -8.79
N GLU A 118 -24.69 -20.48 -10.03
CA GLU A 118 -25.43 -19.99 -11.20
C GLU A 118 -26.72 -20.78 -11.42
N GLU A 119 -26.68 -22.11 -11.37
CA GLU A 119 -27.86 -22.98 -11.51
C GLU A 119 -28.86 -22.82 -10.33
N LEU A 120 -28.39 -22.37 -9.15
CA LEU A 120 -29.23 -21.95 -8.03
C LEU A 120 -29.68 -20.47 -8.11
N GLY A 121 -29.17 -19.68 -9.06
CA GLY A 121 -29.48 -18.26 -9.23
C GLY A 121 -28.83 -17.30 -8.22
N ILE A 122 -27.80 -17.75 -7.50
CA ILE A 122 -27.18 -17.00 -6.39
C ILE A 122 -26.15 -16.01 -6.94
N LYS A 123 -26.55 -14.73 -7.06
CA LYS A 123 -25.72 -13.69 -7.70
C LYS A 123 -24.61 -13.08 -6.82
N LYS A 124 -24.67 -13.25 -5.50
CA LYS A 124 -23.64 -12.74 -4.57
C LYS A 124 -22.66 -13.86 -4.26
N THR A 125 -21.56 -13.95 -5.01
CA THR A 125 -20.55 -15.00 -4.84
C THR A 125 -19.25 -14.47 -4.24
N ILE A 126 -18.63 -15.24 -3.36
CA ILE A 126 -17.32 -14.94 -2.75
C ILE A 126 -16.37 -16.09 -3.07
N LEU A 127 -15.17 -15.74 -3.53
CA LEU A 127 -14.09 -16.68 -3.77
C LEU A 127 -13.18 -16.77 -2.55
N VAL A 128 -12.66 -17.96 -2.23
CA VAL A 128 -11.82 -18.18 -1.06
C VAL A 128 -10.62 -19.05 -1.40
N SER A 129 -9.40 -18.53 -1.24
CA SER A 129 -8.16 -19.30 -1.43
C SER A 129 -7.65 -19.85 -0.10
N SER A 130 -7.56 -21.18 0.02
CA SER A 130 -6.89 -21.84 1.15
C SER A 130 -5.36 -21.76 1.07
N CYS A 131 -4.81 -21.43 -0.11
CA CYS A 131 -3.42 -21.03 -0.30
C CYS A 131 -3.24 -19.52 -0.07
N ALA A 132 -1.99 -19.07 0.03
CA ALA A 132 -1.67 -17.67 0.33
C ALA A 132 -2.28 -16.70 -0.71
N HIS A 133 -2.06 -16.95 -2.00
CA HIS A 133 -2.68 -16.19 -3.08
C HIS A 133 -2.65 -17.00 -4.40
N TYR A 134 -3.69 -16.98 -5.22
CA TYR A 134 -3.70 -17.71 -6.50
C TYR A 134 -3.34 -16.82 -7.69
N ASP A 135 -2.13 -16.98 -8.24
CA ASP A 135 -1.62 -16.23 -9.40
C ASP A 135 -2.44 -16.42 -10.69
N PHE A 136 -3.30 -17.43 -10.76
CA PHE A 136 -4.22 -17.63 -11.90
C PHE A 136 -5.53 -16.84 -11.77
N MET A 137 -5.87 -16.32 -10.59
CA MET A 137 -7.09 -15.53 -10.36
C MET A 137 -6.95 -14.07 -10.78
N LEU A 138 -5.73 -13.52 -10.67
CA LEU A 138 -5.41 -12.10 -10.83
C LEU A 138 -6.06 -11.43 -12.07
N PRO A 139 -5.92 -11.97 -13.31
CA PRO A 139 -6.45 -11.30 -14.50
C PRO A 139 -7.97 -11.41 -14.62
N HIS A 140 -8.62 -12.26 -13.83
CA HIS A 140 -10.08 -12.43 -13.84
C HIS A 140 -10.77 -11.56 -12.79
N ILE A 141 -10.09 -11.24 -11.69
CA ILE A 141 -10.61 -10.32 -10.66
C ILE A 141 -10.19 -8.86 -10.88
N GLY A 142 -9.28 -8.59 -11.81
CA GLY A 142 -8.73 -7.26 -12.09
C GLY A 142 -7.61 -6.85 -11.14
N GLU A 143 -6.72 -7.77 -10.76
CA GLU A 143 -5.61 -7.50 -9.83
C GLU A 143 -4.23 -7.58 -10.53
N PRO A 144 -3.26 -6.69 -10.22
CA PRO A 144 -1.99 -6.63 -10.96
C PRO A 144 -1.07 -7.85 -10.78
N GLU A 145 -0.27 -8.12 -11.82
CA GLU A 145 0.62 -9.28 -11.93
C GLU A 145 2.12 -8.93 -11.87
N ASP A 146 2.74 -8.92 -10.69
CA ASP A 146 4.19 -8.73 -10.55
C ASP A 146 4.96 -10.02 -10.20
N PHE A 147 5.13 -10.88 -11.21
CA PHE A 147 5.98 -12.07 -11.12
C PHE A 147 7.49 -11.75 -11.12
N SER A 148 7.87 -10.47 -11.14
CA SER A 148 9.27 -10.04 -11.05
C SER A 148 9.72 -9.82 -9.61
N SER A 149 8.82 -9.50 -8.68
CA SER A 149 9.11 -9.38 -7.24
C SER A 149 8.42 -10.44 -6.38
N VAL A 150 7.21 -10.87 -6.75
CA VAL A 150 6.40 -11.81 -5.96
C VAL A 150 6.68 -13.26 -6.39
N PRO A 151 7.09 -14.16 -5.47
CA PRO A 151 7.21 -15.58 -5.77
C PRO A 151 5.84 -16.25 -5.90
N THR A 152 5.59 -16.95 -7.03
CA THR A 152 4.37 -17.76 -7.21
C THR A 152 4.30 -18.88 -6.17
N LEU A 153 3.10 -19.42 -5.88
CA LEU A 153 2.93 -20.57 -4.98
C LEU A 153 3.90 -21.73 -5.30
N SER A 154 4.10 -22.04 -6.58
CA SER A 154 4.99 -23.11 -7.05
C SER A 154 6.49 -22.76 -7.01
N SER A 155 6.85 -21.56 -6.53
CA SER A 155 8.22 -21.06 -6.58
C SER A 155 9.14 -21.68 -5.52
N LYS A 156 10.42 -21.77 -5.85
CA LYS A 156 11.46 -22.38 -5.01
C LYS A 156 12.32 -21.33 -4.28
N VAL A 157 12.11 -20.06 -4.61
CA VAL A 157 12.91 -18.90 -4.19
C VAL A 157 12.05 -17.89 -3.42
N GLY A 158 12.68 -16.95 -2.73
CA GLY A 158 12.01 -15.78 -2.13
C GLY A 158 12.02 -14.58 -3.07
N GLU A 159 11.60 -13.42 -2.55
CA GLU A 159 11.58 -12.12 -3.23
C GLU A 159 12.93 -11.69 -3.86
N GLU A 160 14.07 -12.14 -3.30
CA GLU A 160 15.42 -11.85 -3.82
C GLU A 160 15.80 -12.71 -5.05
N MET A 161 14.99 -12.67 -6.09
CA MET A 161 15.21 -13.44 -7.33
C MET A 161 16.27 -12.80 -8.23
N THR A 162 17.26 -13.58 -8.69
CA THR A 162 18.11 -13.21 -9.83
C THR A 162 17.29 -13.18 -11.13
N MET A 163 17.82 -12.59 -12.22
CA MET A 163 17.10 -12.52 -13.51
C MET A 163 16.67 -13.91 -14.04
N THR A 164 17.52 -14.93 -13.87
CA THR A 164 17.20 -16.32 -14.25
C THR A 164 16.06 -16.90 -13.41
N GLU A 165 16.02 -16.58 -12.11
CA GLU A 165 14.97 -17.04 -11.19
C GLU A 165 13.65 -16.31 -11.42
N LYS A 166 13.68 -15.00 -11.78
CA LYS A 166 12.48 -14.26 -12.23
C LYS A 166 11.88 -14.88 -13.50
N TRP A 167 12.71 -15.32 -14.44
CA TRP A 167 12.25 -16.03 -15.63
C TRP A 167 11.65 -17.41 -15.31
N GLU A 168 12.24 -18.18 -14.40
CA GLU A 168 11.67 -19.45 -13.92
C GLU A 168 10.36 -19.23 -13.14
N ASN A 169 10.27 -18.18 -12.32
CA ASN A 169 9.06 -17.79 -11.59
C ASN A 169 7.91 -17.47 -12.58
N TYR A 170 8.19 -16.69 -13.62
CA TYR A 170 7.26 -16.41 -14.72
C TYR A 170 6.84 -17.68 -15.49
N ARG A 171 7.80 -18.56 -15.81
CA ARG A 171 7.52 -19.84 -16.51
C ARG A 171 6.58 -20.72 -15.70
N LEU A 172 6.81 -20.85 -14.38
CA LEU A 172 5.97 -21.63 -13.47
C LEU A 172 4.53 -21.09 -13.41
N VAL A 173 4.33 -19.77 -13.41
CA VAL A 173 3.00 -19.17 -13.48
C VAL A 173 2.31 -19.50 -14.81
N ALA A 174 3.01 -19.32 -15.94
CA ALA A 174 2.45 -19.58 -17.26
C ALA A 174 2.03 -21.06 -17.43
N GLU A 175 2.86 -22.00 -16.97
CA GLU A 175 2.55 -23.44 -16.98
C GLU A 175 1.39 -23.80 -16.04
N THR A 176 1.30 -23.15 -14.87
CA THR A 176 0.18 -23.35 -13.92
C THR A 176 -1.14 -22.84 -14.50
N LYS A 177 -1.16 -21.60 -15.03
CA LYS A 177 -2.33 -21.02 -15.73
C LYS A 177 -2.80 -21.90 -16.90
N ALA A 178 -1.88 -22.32 -17.77
CA ALA A 178 -2.20 -23.15 -18.94
C ALA A 178 -2.64 -24.58 -18.58
N SER A 179 -2.37 -25.06 -17.37
CA SER A 179 -2.83 -26.36 -16.87
C SER A 179 -4.23 -26.24 -16.25
N LEU A 180 -4.46 -25.23 -15.40
CA LEU A 180 -5.74 -24.99 -14.76
C LEU A 180 -6.83 -24.54 -15.75
N ALA A 181 -6.50 -23.71 -16.74
CA ALA A 181 -7.44 -23.32 -17.78
C ALA A 181 -8.08 -24.54 -18.49
N LYS A 182 -7.30 -25.58 -18.79
CA LYS A 182 -7.80 -26.82 -19.40
C LYS A 182 -8.74 -27.60 -18.48
N LEU A 183 -8.47 -27.60 -17.17
CA LEU A 183 -9.36 -28.20 -16.17
C LEU A 183 -10.69 -27.44 -16.12
N PHE A 184 -10.63 -26.12 -16.03
CA PHE A 184 -11.82 -25.27 -15.95
C PHE A 184 -12.64 -25.26 -17.25
N ASP A 185 -11.99 -25.30 -18.42
CA ASP A 185 -12.67 -25.46 -19.73
C ASP A 185 -13.43 -26.80 -19.81
N GLU A 186 -12.86 -27.89 -19.26
CA GLU A 186 -13.49 -29.22 -19.19
C GLU A 186 -14.62 -29.28 -18.14
N GLU A 187 -14.44 -28.71 -16.95
CA GLU A 187 -15.52 -28.57 -15.97
C GLU A 187 -16.69 -27.75 -16.55
N THR A 188 -16.38 -26.66 -17.27
CA THR A 188 -17.38 -25.82 -17.96
C THR A 188 -18.13 -26.62 -19.02
N ARG A 189 -17.45 -27.50 -19.77
CA ARG A 189 -18.10 -28.43 -20.71
C ARG A 189 -19.05 -29.38 -20.01
N ILE A 190 -18.65 -29.96 -18.87
CA ILE A 190 -19.49 -30.90 -18.09
C ILE A 190 -20.75 -30.19 -17.56
N TYR A 191 -20.63 -28.97 -17.03
CA TYR A 191 -21.79 -28.18 -16.61
C TYR A 191 -22.73 -27.85 -17.78
N ARG A 192 -22.17 -27.44 -18.94
CA ARG A 192 -22.94 -27.12 -20.15
C ARG A 192 -23.61 -28.34 -20.80
N GLU A 193 -23.03 -29.54 -20.64
CA GLU A 193 -23.66 -30.81 -21.04
C GLU A 193 -24.82 -31.22 -20.13
N LYS A 194 -24.76 -30.88 -18.83
CA LYS A 194 -25.77 -31.32 -17.85
C LYS A 194 -26.94 -30.36 -17.69
N PHE A 195 -26.65 -29.07 -17.48
CA PHE A 195 -27.67 -28.07 -17.14
C PHE A 195 -28.12 -27.29 -18.38
N GLY A 196 -27.17 -26.93 -19.23
CA GLY A 196 -27.44 -26.28 -20.51
C GLY A 196 -26.42 -25.21 -20.85
N LYS A 197 -26.59 -24.61 -22.04
CA LYS A 197 -25.68 -23.56 -22.55
C LYS A 197 -25.83 -22.20 -21.82
N HIS A 198 -26.71 -22.08 -20.82
CA HIS A 198 -26.85 -20.87 -20.01
C HIS A 198 -25.71 -20.68 -19.01
N ILE A 199 -25.02 -21.74 -18.61
CA ILE A 199 -23.87 -21.63 -17.69
C ILE A 199 -22.76 -20.80 -18.38
N PRO A 200 -22.32 -19.67 -17.78
CA PRO A 200 -21.24 -18.81 -18.30
C PRO A 200 -19.89 -19.55 -18.42
N ASP A 201 -18.93 -18.91 -19.08
CA ASP A 201 -17.56 -19.40 -19.06
C ASP A 201 -16.93 -19.21 -17.67
N TRP A 202 -16.00 -20.06 -17.27
CA TRP A 202 -15.36 -19.93 -15.96
C TRP A 202 -14.66 -18.59 -15.75
N ARG A 203 -14.20 -17.95 -16.84
CA ARG A 203 -13.60 -16.61 -16.82
C ARG A 203 -14.62 -15.54 -16.42
N GLU A 204 -15.88 -15.70 -16.86
CA GLU A 204 -17.01 -14.85 -16.46
C GLU A 204 -17.41 -15.11 -15.00
N LEU A 205 -17.44 -16.39 -14.58
CA LEU A 205 -17.76 -16.80 -13.20
C LEU A 205 -16.73 -16.31 -12.17
N PHE A 206 -15.44 -16.21 -12.55
CA PHE A 206 -14.41 -15.61 -11.71
C PHE A 206 -14.51 -14.09 -11.66
N ALA A 207 -14.85 -13.44 -12.77
CA ALA A 207 -15.03 -11.98 -12.82
C ALA A 207 -16.25 -11.51 -12.00
N SER A 208 -17.37 -12.24 -12.07
CA SER A 208 -18.63 -11.92 -11.39
C SER A 208 -18.60 -12.04 -9.86
N ALA A 209 -17.55 -12.66 -9.30
CA ALA A 209 -17.34 -12.71 -7.85
C ALA A 209 -17.34 -11.31 -7.23
N SER A 210 -18.02 -11.16 -6.10
CA SER A 210 -18.12 -9.90 -5.37
C SER A 210 -16.87 -9.61 -4.52
N LEU A 211 -16.26 -10.66 -3.93
CA LEU A 211 -15.06 -10.58 -3.09
C LEU A 211 -14.18 -11.83 -3.29
N TYR A 212 -12.89 -11.71 -2.97
CA TYR A 212 -11.89 -12.78 -2.98
C TYR A 212 -11.10 -12.78 -1.67
N PHE A 213 -11.38 -13.74 -0.79
CA PHE A 213 -10.66 -13.93 0.47
C PHE A 213 -9.45 -14.84 0.25
N THR A 214 -8.35 -14.57 0.96
CA THR A 214 -7.11 -15.34 0.77
C THR A 214 -6.44 -15.68 2.10
N ASN A 215 -5.82 -16.86 2.19
CA ASN A 215 -5.06 -17.31 3.37
C ASN A 215 -3.68 -16.63 3.50
N SER A 216 -3.50 -15.45 2.89
CA SER A 216 -2.35 -14.56 3.11
C SER A 216 -2.54 -13.75 4.38
N ASN A 217 -1.44 -13.41 5.03
CA ASN A 217 -1.41 -12.54 6.21
C ASN A 217 -0.40 -11.41 5.94
N PRO A 218 -0.82 -10.13 5.97
CA PRO A 218 -0.04 -9.01 5.43
C PRO A 218 1.24 -8.69 6.22
N PHE A 219 1.39 -9.22 7.44
CA PHE A 219 2.57 -9.00 8.28
C PHE A 219 3.68 -10.04 8.05
N ILE A 220 3.35 -11.20 7.48
CA ILE A 220 4.32 -12.28 7.21
C ILE A 220 4.49 -12.60 5.72
N ASP A 221 3.50 -12.32 4.87
CA ASP A 221 3.49 -12.65 3.45
C ASP A 221 4.24 -11.61 2.57
N TYR A 222 4.57 -11.99 1.33
CA TYR A 222 5.27 -11.16 0.36
C TYR A 222 4.43 -9.92 -0.01
N PRO A 223 4.98 -8.70 0.03
CA PRO A 223 4.29 -7.48 -0.41
C PRO A 223 3.84 -7.60 -1.86
N ARG A 224 2.60 -7.16 -2.14
CA ARG A 224 2.02 -7.20 -3.48
C ARG A 224 1.00 -6.09 -3.68
N ALA A 225 0.87 -5.60 -4.92
CA ALA A 225 -0.27 -4.78 -5.31
C ALA A 225 -1.57 -5.59 -5.16
N SER A 226 -2.63 -4.95 -4.66
CA SER A 226 -3.94 -5.58 -4.46
C SER A 226 -5.08 -4.58 -4.59
N ILE A 227 -6.28 -5.10 -4.82
CA ILE A 227 -7.53 -4.34 -4.98
C ILE A 227 -8.45 -4.58 -3.78
N GLN A 228 -9.40 -3.68 -3.49
CA GLN A 228 -10.32 -3.82 -2.35
C GLN A 228 -11.26 -5.04 -2.45
N LYS A 229 -11.35 -5.66 -3.64
CA LYS A 229 -12.01 -6.96 -3.87
C LYS A 229 -11.25 -8.12 -3.22
N THR A 230 -9.94 -7.99 -3.01
CA THR A 230 -9.07 -8.96 -2.32
C THR A 230 -9.02 -8.65 -0.82
N VAL A 231 -9.28 -9.66 0.03
CA VAL A 231 -9.19 -9.52 1.49
C VAL A 231 -8.29 -10.62 2.08
N PRO A 232 -7.15 -10.28 2.73
CA PRO A 232 -6.33 -11.25 3.44
C PRO A 232 -7.00 -11.65 4.77
N VAL A 233 -7.17 -12.96 4.98
CA VAL A 233 -7.78 -13.57 6.18
C VAL A 233 -6.90 -14.68 6.77
N GLY A 234 -5.62 -14.72 6.39
CA GLY A 234 -4.64 -15.71 6.87
C GLY A 234 -4.41 -15.59 8.37
N GLY A 235 -4.69 -16.69 9.07
CA GLY A 235 -4.70 -16.75 10.54
C GLY A 235 -6.05 -17.19 11.14
N ILE A 236 -7.15 -17.14 10.39
CA ILE A 236 -8.51 -17.51 10.87
C ILE A 236 -8.63 -18.91 11.51
N THR A 237 -7.70 -19.81 11.19
CA THR A 237 -7.57 -21.16 11.78
C THR A 237 -6.93 -21.21 13.17
N VAL A 238 -6.34 -20.11 13.66
CA VAL A 238 -5.67 -20.02 14.96
C VAL A 238 -6.56 -19.26 15.96
N ASP A 239 -7.43 -20.00 16.64
CA ASP A 239 -8.34 -19.47 17.66
C ASP A 239 -7.61 -19.24 19.00
N LEU A 240 -6.90 -18.12 19.12
CA LEU A 240 -6.01 -17.84 20.26
C LEU A 240 -6.72 -17.89 21.63
N GLU A 241 -7.97 -17.46 21.74
CA GLU A 241 -8.72 -17.52 23.00
C GLU A 241 -9.11 -18.96 23.34
N LYS A 242 -9.57 -19.75 22.36
CA LYS A 242 -9.83 -21.17 22.58
C LYS A 242 -8.55 -21.92 22.98
N ILE A 243 -7.44 -21.67 22.29
CA ILE A 243 -6.14 -22.30 22.55
C ILE A 243 -5.64 -21.99 23.96
N LYS A 244 -5.82 -20.75 24.46
CA LYS A 244 -5.51 -20.39 25.86
C LYS A 244 -6.36 -21.14 26.90
N SER A 245 -7.58 -21.55 26.52
CA SER A 245 -8.53 -22.25 27.41
C SER A 245 -8.41 -23.77 27.39
N GLU A 246 -7.82 -24.34 26.34
CA GLU A 246 -7.78 -25.77 26.07
C GLU A 246 -6.64 -26.44 26.86
N LYS A 247 -6.99 -27.13 27.96
CA LYS A 247 -6.03 -27.90 28.76
C LYS A 247 -5.56 -29.15 28.00
N LEU A 248 -4.25 -29.38 28.03
CA LEU A 248 -3.65 -30.66 27.67
C LEU A 248 -4.13 -31.76 28.64
N SER A 249 -4.18 -33.01 28.16
CA SER A 249 -4.43 -34.19 28.99
C SER A 249 -3.18 -34.57 29.81
N ASP A 250 -3.39 -35.33 30.88
CA ASP A 250 -2.32 -35.80 31.77
C ASP A 250 -1.21 -36.58 31.02
N GLU A 251 -1.55 -37.22 29.90
CA GLU A 251 -0.61 -37.85 28.97
C GLU A 251 0.37 -36.83 28.34
N TRP A 252 -0.15 -35.74 27.76
CA TRP A 252 0.69 -34.71 27.14
C TRP A 252 1.47 -33.90 28.19
N GLU A 253 0.90 -33.72 29.38
CA GLU A 253 1.63 -33.21 30.55
C GLU A 253 2.82 -34.10 30.93
N GLU A 254 2.63 -35.41 31.05
CA GLU A 254 3.74 -36.35 31.34
C GLU A 254 4.80 -36.32 30.25
N VAL A 255 4.39 -36.33 28.97
CA VAL A 255 5.31 -36.31 27.82
C VAL A 255 6.14 -35.02 27.76
N LEU A 256 5.52 -33.86 27.98
CA LEU A 256 6.21 -32.56 27.99
C LEU A 256 7.17 -32.40 29.18
N ASN A 257 6.87 -33.04 30.32
CA ASN A 257 7.67 -32.95 31.54
C ASN A 257 8.84 -33.96 31.60
N LYS A 258 8.95 -34.92 30.67
CA LYS A 258 9.98 -36.00 30.70
C LYS A 258 11.42 -35.53 30.55
N ARG A 259 11.68 -34.44 29.81
CA ARG A 259 13.02 -33.89 29.53
C ARG A 259 12.95 -32.37 29.39
N GLU A 260 14.08 -31.67 29.59
CA GLU A 260 14.17 -30.20 29.54
C GLU A 260 13.75 -29.60 28.18
N LYS A 261 13.97 -30.34 27.09
CA LYS A 261 13.68 -29.92 25.71
C LYS A 261 12.73 -30.92 25.07
N THR A 262 11.63 -30.41 24.51
CA THR A 262 10.68 -31.22 23.72
C THR A 262 10.48 -30.62 22.33
N MET A 263 10.54 -31.45 21.29
CA MET A 263 10.32 -31.05 19.89
C MET A 263 9.15 -31.82 19.29
N LEU A 264 8.26 -31.14 18.56
CA LEU A 264 7.19 -31.77 17.80
C LEU A 264 7.71 -32.13 16.38
N ILE A 265 7.25 -33.24 15.82
CA ILE A 265 7.52 -33.67 14.44
C ILE A 265 6.18 -34.05 13.79
N SER A 266 5.87 -33.49 12.61
CA SER A 266 4.62 -33.80 11.88
C SER A 266 4.81 -34.20 10.41
N PHE A 267 5.94 -34.83 10.06
CA PHE A 267 6.14 -35.52 8.79
C PHE A 267 7.39 -36.43 8.82
N GLY A 268 7.46 -37.39 7.88
CA GLY A 268 8.70 -37.80 7.21
C GLY A 268 9.73 -38.67 7.95
N ALA A 269 10.15 -39.77 7.30
CA ALA A 269 11.32 -40.54 7.71
C ALA A 269 12.65 -39.87 7.27
N GLY A 270 13.77 -40.29 7.87
CA GLY A 270 15.14 -39.84 7.55
C GLY A 270 15.88 -39.18 8.72
N ILE A 271 15.15 -38.73 9.74
CA ILE A 271 15.69 -37.98 10.90
C ILE A 271 16.12 -38.84 12.10
N PHE A 272 15.87 -40.14 12.06
CA PHE A 272 16.00 -41.05 13.20
C PHE A 272 17.41 -41.05 13.83
N ASN A 273 18.46 -41.04 13.01
CA ASN A 273 19.84 -41.00 13.50
C ASN A 273 20.17 -39.67 14.21
N THR A 274 19.57 -38.55 13.78
CA THR A 274 19.67 -37.28 14.51
C THR A 274 19.02 -37.40 15.89
N ILE A 275 17.81 -37.96 15.97
CA ILE A 275 17.06 -38.14 17.22
C ILE A 275 17.80 -39.05 18.21
N LYS A 276 18.29 -40.22 17.76
CA LYS A 276 19.09 -41.16 18.56
C LYS A 276 20.40 -40.52 19.07
N SER A 277 20.88 -39.47 18.39
CA SER A 277 22.06 -38.69 18.80
C SER A 277 21.76 -37.51 19.74
N MET A 278 20.51 -37.38 20.22
CA MET A 278 20.03 -36.32 21.13
C MET A 278 19.17 -36.87 22.29
N PRO A 279 19.66 -37.84 23.10
CA PRO A 279 18.87 -38.53 24.13
C PRO A 279 18.28 -37.61 25.23
N ASN A 280 18.81 -36.40 25.39
CA ASN A 280 18.33 -35.39 26.35
C ASN A 280 17.15 -34.55 25.82
N VAL A 281 16.67 -34.81 24.60
CA VAL A 281 15.52 -34.13 23.98
C VAL A 281 14.40 -35.14 23.76
N THR A 282 13.19 -34.85 24.23
CA THR A 282 11.98 -35.64 23.91
C THR A 282 11.46 -35.23 22.53
N PHE A 283 11.21 -36.20 21.65
CA PHE A 283 10.63 -35.96 20.33
C PHE A 283 9.21 -36.52 20.27
N ILE A 284 8.21 -35.64 20.21
CA ILE A 284 6.82 -36.02 19.94
C ILE A 284 6.71 -36.24 18.42
N TRP A 285 6.63 -37.49 17.99
CA TRP A 285 6.54 -37.83 16.57
C TRP A 285 5.12 -38.23 16.20
N LYS A 286 4.43 -37.33 15.49
CA LYS A 286 3.17 -37.66 14.83
C LYS A 286 3.46 -38.61 13.67
N TYR A 287 3.14 -39.89 13.83
CA TYR A 287 3.51 -40.97 12.92
C TYR A 287 2.29 -41.85 12.64
N GLU A 288 2.01 -42.08 11.36
CA GLU A 288 0.72 -42.66 10.92
C GLU A 288 0.66 -44.20 11.03
N SER A 289 1.82 -44.85 11.21
CA SER A 289 1.94 -46.30 11.38
C SER A 289 2.06 -46.69 12.86
N GLU A 290 1.45 -47.81 13.22
CA GLU A 290 1.58 -48.43 14.55
C GLU A 290 2.88 -49.25 14.67
N ASP A 291 3.48 -49.66 13.55
CA ASP A 291 4.81 -50.28 13.56
C ASP A 291 5.90 -49.22 13.77
N VAL A 292 6.33 -49.14 15.04
CA VAL A 292 7.48 -48.33 15.51
C VAL A 292 8.64 -49.21 15.97
N SER A 293 8.68 -50.49 15.55
CA SER A 293 9.68 -51.48 15.99
C SER A 293 11.13 -51.04 15.74
N PHE A 294 11.38 -50.31 14.64
CA PHE A 294 12.67 -49.71 14.30
C PHE A 294 13.22 -48.74 15.35
N ALA A 295 12.35 -48.20 16.21
CA ALA A 295 12.68 -47.22 17.25
C ALA A 295 12.68 -47.81 18.67
N SER A 296 12.51 -49.13 18.83
CA SER A 296 12.44 -49.81 20.13
C SER A 296 13.68 -49.63 21.03
N GLU A 297 14.85 -49.28 20.47
CA GLU A 297 16.07 -48.93 21.21
C GLU A 297 16.14 -47.47 21.69
N VAL A 298 15.11 -46.64 21.44
CA VAL A 298 15.22 -45.16 21.51
C VAL A 298 14.15 -44.58 22.44
N ASP A 299 14.53 -44.37 23.70
CA ASP A 299 13.66 -43.94 24.80
C ASP A 299 13.20 -42.47 24.74
N ASN A 300 13.75 -41.69 23.78
CA ASN A 300 13.52 -40.26 23.65
C ASN A 300 12.53 -39.88 22.54
N ILE A 301 11.85 -40.86 21.94
CA ILE A 301 10.69 -40.62 21.04
C ILE A 301 9.39 -41.02 21.76
N HIS A 302 8.38 -40.18 21.63
CA HIS A 302 6.98 -40.52 21.92
C HIS A 302 6.20 -40.46 20.60
N PHE A 303 5.76 -41.63 20.11
CA PHE A 303 4.98 -41.76 18.88
C PHE A 303 3.48 -41.64 19.16
N SER A 304 2.75 -40.97 18.27
CA SER A 304 1.29 -41.04 18.22
C SER A 304 0.75 -40.79 16.80
N GLN A 305 -0.38 -41.42 16.45
CA GLN A 305 -1.11 -41.11 15.21
C GLN A 305 -1.78 -39.73 15.26
N TRP A 306 -2.13 -39.24 16.45
CA TRP A 306 -2.83 -37.97 16.65
C TRP A 306 -2.21 -37.15 17.78
N VAL A 307 -2.10 -35.84 17.57
CA VAL A 307 -1.53 -34.89 18.54
C VAL A 307 -2.40 -33.62 18.55
N PRO A 308 -2.61 -32.97 19.71
CA PRO A 308 -3.27 -31.67 19.79
C PRO A 308 -2.27 -30.58 19.37
N GLN A 309 -1.90 -30.58 18.08
CA GLN A 309 -0.80 -29.80 17.50
C GLN A 309 -0.81 -28.34 17.95
N THR A 310 -1.95 -27.66 17.83
CA THR A 310 -2.09 -26.24 18.13
C THR A 310 -1.93 -25.94 19.63
N ALA A 311 -2.37 -26.84 20.52
CA ALA A 311 -2.15 -26.70 21.97
C ALA A 311 -0.69 -27.01 22.37
N LEU A 312 -0.06 -28.03 21.78
CA LEU A 312 1.37 -28.30 21.96
C LEU A 312 2.24 -27.13 21.45
N LEU A 313 1.83 -26.49 20.35
CA LEU A 313 2.48 -25.29 19.82
C LEU A 313 2.23 -24.05 20.68
N ALA A 314 1.21 -24.03 21.54
CA ALA A 314 1.02 -22.97 22.53
C ALA A 314 1.82 -23.21 23.82
N ASP A 315 1.95 -24.47 24.25
CA ASP A 315 2.62 -24.83 25.50
C ASP A 315 4.09 -24.37 25.56
N THR A 316 4.48 -23.73 26.66
CA THR A 316 5.80 -23.09 26.78
C THR A 316 6.98 -24.08 26.81
N ARG A 317 6.75 -25.35 27.19
CA ARG A 317 7.78 -26.41 27.24
C ARG A 317 8.16 -26.91 25.85
N LEU A 318 7.25 -26.81 24.87
CA LEU A 318 7.59 -27.18 23.49
C LEU A 318 8.63 -26.21 22.92
N SER A 319 9.83 -26.72 22.69
CA SER A 319 11.03 -25.95 22.33
C SER A 319 11.16 -25.66 20.83
N GLY A 320 10.48 -26.44 19.97
CA GLY A 320 10.43 -26.19 18.54
C GLY A 320 9.60 -27.22 17.75
N PHE A 321 9.40 -26.96 16.46
CA PHE A 321 8.63 -27.82 15.55
C PHE A 321 9.47 -28.26 14.34
N LEU A 322 9.38 -29.52 13.94
CA LEU A 322 9.84 -30.04 12.66
C LEU A 322 8.60 -30.27 11.76
N THR A 323 8.39 -29.38 10.80
CA THR A 323 7.20 -29.37 9.92
C THR A 323 7.56 -29.37 8.44
N HIS A 324 6.64 -29.81 7.59
CA HIS A 324 6.81 -29.78 6.13
C HIS A 324 6.54 -28.39 5.53
N GLY A 325 6.00 -27.44 6.31
CA GLY A 325 5.77 -26.05 5.88
C GLY A 325 4.46 -25.76 5.16
N GLY A 326 3.42 -26.59 5.35
CA GLY A 326 2.08 -26.28 4.85
C GLY A 326 1.50 -25.01 5.52
N LEU A 327 0.73 -24.22 4.76
CA LEU A 327 0.35 -22.85 5.16
C LEU A 327 -0.39 -22.75 6.50
N GLY A 328 -1.19 -23.76 6.87
CA GLY A 328 -1.82 -23.82 8.19
C GLY A 328 -0.80 -23.84 9.33
N SER A 329 0.14 -24.79 9.30
CA SER A 329 1.23 -24.88 10.28
C SER A 329 2.18 -23.70 10.24
N THR A 330 2.36 -23.06 9.08
CA THR A 330 3.11 -21.81 8.94
C THR A 330 2.40 -20.65 9.66
N ASN A 331 1.07 -20.57 9.59
CA ASN A 331 0.29 -19.61 10.38
C ASN A 331 0.29 -19.95 11.88
N GLU A 332 0.15 -21.23 12.27
CA GLU A 332 0.24 -21.65 13.68
C GLU A 332 1.60 -21.25 14.31
N LEU A 333 2.71 -21.50 13.60
CA LEU A 333 4.06 -21.09 14.04
C LEU A 333 4.18 -19.57 14.24
N ALA A 334 3.59 -18.79 13.32
CA ALA A 334 3.62 -17.33 13.38
C ALA A 334 2.81 -16.78 14.57
N HIS A 335 1.57 -17.26 14.77
CA HIS A 335 0.64 -16.75 15.80
C HIS A 335 0.91 -17.32 17.21
N LEU A 336 1.58 -18.48 17.32
CA LEU A 336 1.94 -19.10 18.62
C LEU A 336 3.44 -18.92 18.98
N GLY A 337 4.20 -18.28 18.09
CA GLY A 337 5.54 -17.79 18.39
C GLY A 337 6.60 -18.87 18.59
N LYS A 338 6.49 -19.97 17.82
CA LYS A 338 7.41 -21.10 17.90
C LYS A 338 8.46 -21.10 16.79
N PRO A 339 9.72 -21.45 17.08
CA PRO A 339 10.74 -21.64 16.07
C PRO A 339 10.62 -23.03 15.43
N ALA A 340 11.06 -23.18 14.17
CA ALA A 340 10.91 -24.44 13.44
C ALA A 340 12.06 -24.77 12.49
N VAL A 341 12.28 -26.08 12.28
CA VAL A 341 12.90 -26.59 11.06
C VAL A 341 11.79 -26.91 10.08
N MET A 342 11.84 -26.32 8.88
CA MET A 342 10.85 -26.50 7.82
C MET A 342 11.47 -27.28 6.66
N VAL A 343 10.84 -28.38 6.24
CA VAL A 343 11.38 -29.24 5.17
C VAL A 343 10.34 -29.46 4.07
N PRO A 344 10.29 -28.57 3.06
CA PRO A 344 9.34 -28.66 1.95
C PRO A 344 9.40 -29.99 1.20
N ILE A 345 8.24 -30.59 0.98
CA ILE A 345 8.06 -31.87 0.30
C ILE A 345 7.40 -31.69 -1.08
N TYR A 346 6.30 -30.92 -1.16
CA TYR A 346 5.53 -30.67 -2.38
C TYR A 346 4.66 -29.39 -2.27
N GLY A 347 4.10 -28.91 -3.39
CA GLY A 347 3.18 -27.77 -3.39
C GLY A 347 3.82 -26.44 -2.94
N ASP A 348 3.00 -25.60 -2.29
CA ASP A 348 3.34 -24.24 -1.83
C ASP A 348 4.35 -24.19 -0.65
N GLN A 349 4.69 -25.35 -0.10
CA GLN A 349 5.52 -25.51 1.10
C GLN A 349 6.88 -24.80 1.02
N THR A 350 7.49 -24.71 -0.18
CA THR A 350 8.80 -24.05 -0.34
C THR A 350 8.67 -22.53 -0.23
N ARG A 351 7.67 -21.96 -0.89
CA ARG A 351 7.30 -20.55 -0.84
C ARG A 351 6.87 -20.14 0.59
N ASN A 352 6.11 -20.99 1.28
CA ASN A 352 5.71 -20.79 2.68
C ASN A 352 6.87 -20.89 3.69
N ALA A 353 7.81 -21.81 3.48
CA ALA A 353 9.00 -21.93 4.34
C ALA A 353 9.91 -20.71 4.17
N ASN A 354 10.14 -20.26 2.93
CA ASN A 354 10.89 -19.04 2.62
C ASN A 354 10.21 -17.78 3.21
N MET A 355 8.87 -17.73 3.21
CA MET A 355 8.07 -16.63 3.76
C MET A 355 8.31 -16.40 5.26
N LEU A 356 8.47 -17.45 6.08
CA LEU A 356 8.91 -17.30 7.47
C LEU A 356 10.44 -17.16 7.61
N ALA A 357 11.23 -17.84 6.77
CA ALA A 357 12.69 -17.84 6.88
C ALA A 357 13.30 -16.45 6.73
N ARG A 358 12.73 -15.56 5.90
CA ARG A 358 13.18 -14.17 5.77
C ARG A 358 13.11 -13.36 7.07
N HIS A 359 12.19 -13.71 7.98
CA HIS A 359 12.09 -13.09 9.31
C HIS A 359 13.08 -13.68 10.32
N GLY A 360 13.65 -14.86 10.05
CA GLY A 360 14.67 -15.50 10.88
C GLY A 360 14.16 -16.37 12.04
N SER A 361 12.87 -16.69 12.09
CA SER A 361 12.27 -17.58 13.11
C SER A 361 12.46 -19.08 12.82
N VAL A 362 12.80 -19.44 11.57
CA VAL A 362 12.84 -20.83 11.09
C VAL A 362 14.10 -21.12 10.26
N ILE A 363 14.46 -22.40 10.14
CA ILE A 363 15.50 -22.90 9.24
C ILE A 363 14.84 -23.78 8.17
N VAL A 364 15.10 -23.50 6.90
CA VAL A 364 14.62 -24.34 5.78
C VAL A 364 15.71 -25.35 5.41
N LEU A 365 15.33 -26.61 5.22
CA LEU A 365 16.16 -27.64 4.59
C LEU A 365 15.42 -28.22 3.39
N HIS A 366 16.12 -28.55 2.31
CA HIS A 366 15.50 -29.31 1.22
C HIS A 366 15.37 -30.80 1.60
N LYS A 367 14.33 -31.48 1.13
CA LYS A 367 14.12 -32.93 1.34
C LYS A 367 15.35 -33.81 1.04
N LYS A 368 16.20 -33.42 0.09
CA LYS A 368 17.46 -34.13 -0.25
C LYS A 368 18.54 -34.02 0.85
N GLU A 369 18.50 -32.96 1.65
CA GLU A 369 19.46 -32.69 2.73
C GLU A 369 19.12 -33.47 4.02
N LEU A 370 17.97 -34.16 4.07
CA LEU A 370 17.68 -35.12 5.14
C LEU A 370 18.66 -36.30 5.19
N ALA A 371 19.40 -36.57 4.11
CA ALA A 371 20.48 -37.54 4.08
C ALA A 371 21.83 -37.01 4.63
N ASP A 372 21.93 -35.70 4.90
CA ASP A 372 23.09 -35.07 5.52
C ASP A 372 22.83 -34.95 7.03
N GLU A 373 23.22 -35.99 7.78
CA GLU A 373 23.00 -36.06 9.23
C GLU A 373 23.57 -34.85 9.97
N TRP A 374 24.67 -34.27 9.48
CA TRP A 374 25.27 -33.08 10.09
C TRP A 374 24.39 -31.85 9.90
N LYS A 375 23.86 -31.61 8.69
CA LYS A 375 22.91 -30.51 8.46
C LYS A 375 21.64 -30.64 9.28
N VAL A 376 21.03 -31.82 9.31
CA VAL A 376 19.80 -32.07 10.09
C VAL A 376 20.06 -31.86 11.58
N LYS A 377 21.15 -32.46 12.12
CA LYS A 377 21.55 -32.30 13.51
C LYS A 377 21.86 -30.84 13.87
N ASN A 378 22.54 -30.11 12.99
CA ASN A 378 22.85 -28.69 13.21
C ASN A 378 21.59 -27.82 13.20
N ALA A 379 20.66 -28.02 12.25
CA ALA A 379 19.41 -27.27 12.19
C ALA A 379 18.52 -27.51 13.41
N VAL A 380 18.35 -28.78 13.82
CA VAL A 380 17.60 -29.13 15.04
C VAL A 380 18.26 -28.54 16.30
N ASN A 381 19.59 -28.64 16.42
CA ASN A 381 20.33 -28.06 17.54
C ASN A 381 20.20 -26.53 17.62
N LEU A 382 20.25 -25.83 16.47
CA LEU A 382 20.04 -24.39 16.41
C LEU A 382 18.64 -23.99 16.87
N ILE A 383 17.58 -24.67 16.43
CA ILE A 383 16.21 -24.36 16.83
C ILE A 383 15.96 -24.62 18.32
N LEU A 384 16.55 -25.67 18.91
CA LEU A 384 16.32 -26.03 20.32
C LEU A 384 17.18 -25.22 21.32
N ASN A 385 18.38 -24.79 20.91
CA ASN A 385 19.40 -24.25 21.82
C ASN A 385 19.86 -22.82 21.49
N ASN A 386 19.58 -22.27 20.31
CA ASN A 386 19.87 -20.86 20.03
C ASN A 386 18.60 -20.00 20.26
N GLU A 387 18.60 -19.29 21.38
CA GLU A 387 17.48 -18.43 21.80
C GLU A 387 17.03 -17.40 20.74
N LYS A 388 17.89 -17.03 19.77
CA LYS A 388 17.53 -16.11 18.67
C LYS A 388 16.24 -16.54 17.97
N TYR A 389 16.13 -17.80 17.58
CA TYR A 389 14.97 -18.29 16.84
C TYR A 389 13.68 -18.19 17.66
N MET A 390 13.72 -18.60 18.93
CA MET A 390 12.60 -18.49 19.88
C MET A 390 12.21 -17.01 20.14
N LYS A 391 13.19 -16.12 20.30
CA LYS A 391 12.97 -14.68 20.53
C LYS A 391 12.38 -13.97 19.32
N ILE A 392 12.80 -14.34 18.11
CA ILE A 392 12.21 -13.82 16.87
C ILE A 392 10.79 -14.36 16.70
N ALA A 393 10.58 -15.67 16.89
CA ALA A 393 9.27 -16.30 16.71
C ALA A 393 8.21 -15.70 17.64
N ARG A 394 8.49 -15.59 18.95
CA ARG A 394 7.57 -14.95 19.92
C ARG A 394 7.17 -13.53 19.50
N ARG A 395 8.12 -12.74 19.00
CA ARG A 395 7.83 -11.37 18.56
C ARG A 395 7.02 -11.28 17.25
N ILE A 396 7.01 -12.33 16.43
CA ILE A 396 6.05 -12.44 15.31
C ILE A 396 4.64 -12.67 15.86
N ALA A 397 4.48 -13.51 16.90
CA ALA A 397 3.18 -13.72 17.55
C ALA A 397 2.67 -12.47 18.28
N GLU A 398 3.56 -11.76 19.01
CA GLU A 398 3.24 -10.48 19.66
C GLU A 398 2.75 -9.45 18.62
N MET A 399 3.43 -9.33 17.47
CA MET A 399 3.03 -8.46 16.36
C MET A 399 1.70 -8.86 15.72
N LEU A 400 1.31 -10.14 15.76
CA LEU A 400 0.05 -10.65 15.21
C LEU A 400 -1.11 -10.61 16.23
N ALA A 401 -0.83 -10.45 17.52
CA ALA A 401 -1.82 -10.44 18.58
C ALA A 401 -2.29 -9.02 18.98
N ASP A 402 -1.43 -8.00 18.88
CA ASP A 402 -1.70 -6.65 19.39
C ASP A 402 -2.07 -5.62 18.31
N THR A 403 -3.36 -5.31 18.18
CA THR A 403 -3.83 -4.07 17.53
C THR A 403 -3.78 -2.88 18.50
N LEU A 404 -2.57 -2.34 18.71
CA LEU A 404 -2.26 -1.03 19.30
C LEU A 404 -2.99 -0.65 20.62
N SER A 405 -2.31 -0.87 21.76
CA SER A 405 -2.78 -0.42 23.09
C SER A 405 -1.77 0.41 23.90
N ASP A 406 -0.49 0.02 23.93
CA ASP A 406 0.60 0.71 24.63
C ASP A 406 1.93 0.58 23.85
N ALA A 407 2.72 1.66 23.73
CA ALA A 407 4.08 1.59 23.16
C ALA A 407 4.96 2.81 23.54
N GLY A 408 6.26 2.58 23.75
CA GLY A 408 7.26 3.64 23.92
C GLY A 408 7.84 4.14 22.60
N HIS A 409 8.35 5.39 22.55
CA HIS A 409 8.90 6.01 21.34
C HIS A 409 10.44 6.07 21.36
N ASP A 410 11.08 5.76 20.24
CA ASP A 410 12.55 5.86 20.06
C ASP A 410 12.93 6.50 18.70
N VAL A 411 14.12 7.09 18.60
CA VAL A 411 14.63 7.74 17.38
C VAL A 411 15.73 6.87 16.72
N PRO A 412 15.56 6.38 15.49
CA PRO A 412 16.44 5.42 14.81
C PRO A 412 17.94 5.75 14.75
N LEU A 413 18.33 7.01 14.93
CA LEU A 413 19.74 7.43 15.05
C LEU A 413 20.45 6.83 16.28
N ALA A 414 19.70 6.35 17.27
CA ALA A 414 20.22 5.70 18.46
C ALA A 414 19.69 4.26 18.58
N VAL A 415 20.29 3.32 17.84
CA VAL A 415 20.12 1.84 18.04
C VAL A 415 20.31 1.44 19.53
N CYS A 416 21.09 2.23 20.26
CA CYS A 416 21.27 2.15 21.71
C CYS A 416 19.96 2.23 22.51
N GLY A 417 18.98 3.02 22.06
CA GLY A 417 17.68 3.24 22.71
C GLY A 417 16.86 1.97 22.80
N LEU A 418 16.68 1.25 21.69
CA LEU A 418 16.03 -0.06 21.63
C LEU A 418 16.67 -1.07 22.60
N GLY A 419 18.00 -1.08 22.71
CA GLY A 419 18.73 -1.91 23.67
C GLY A 419 18.53 -1.49 25.13
N PHE A 420 18.35 -0.19 25.38
CA PHE A 420 18.09 0.39 26.70
C PHE A 420 16.63 0.15 27.16
N PHE A 421 15.65 0.40 26.30
CA PHE A 421 14.24 0.13 26.56
C PHE A 421 13.99 -1.37 26.84
N LYS A 422 14.61 -2.26 26.05
CA LYS A 422 14.59 -3.71 26.30
C LYS A 422 15.23 -4.11 27.63
N LYS A 423 16.20 -3.33 28.13
CA LYS A 423 16.82 -3.52 29.46
C LYS A 423 15.98 -2.93 30.61
N LEU A 424 15.03 -2.05 30.31
CA LEU A 424 14.03 -1.51 31.24
C LEU A 424 12.72 -2.32 31.29
N GLY A 425 12.61 -3.41 30.51
CA GLY A 425 11.38 -4.20 30.40
C GLY A 425 10.31 -3.59 29.49
N ILE A 426 10.67 -2.60 28.66
CA ILE A 426 9.77 -2.01 27.66
C ILE A 426 9.89 -2.83 26.37
N GLU A 427 8.94 -3.73 26.15
CA GLU A 427 8.95 -4.67 25.02
C GLU A 427 8.35 -4.05 23.73
N LYS A 428 7.38 -3.14 23.88
CA LYS A 428 6.66 -2.48 22.77
C LYS A 428 7.29 -1.14 22.42
N THR A 429 7.88 -1.04 21.23
CA THR A 429 8.54 0.18 20.74
C THR A 429 8.01 0.66 19.39
N ILE A 430 7.98 1.98 19.22
CA ILE A 430 7.71 2.69 17.98
C ILE A 430 9.00 3.39 17.56
N LEU A 431 9.38 3.22 16.29
CA LEU A 431 10.51 3.94 15.69
C LEU A 431 10.03 5.26 15.08
N ALA A 432 10.70 6.37 15.34
CA ALA A 432 10.38 7.69 14.80
C ALA A 432 11.60 8.34 14.13
N SER A 433 11.75 8.16 12.81
CA SER A 433 12.88 8.71 12.05
C SER A 433 12.84 10.24 12.00
N SER A 434 13.95 10.88 12.39
CA SER A 434 14.16 12.33 12.21
C SER A 434 14.51 12.73 10.77
N CYS A 435 14.97 11.77 9.95
CA CYS A 435 15.17 11.91 8.51
C CYS A 435 13.94 11.41 7.72
N ALA A 436 13.83 11.77 6.44
CA ALA A 436 12.67 11.40 5.62
C ALA A 436 12.49 9.87 5.51
N TYR A 437 13.54 9.15 5.10
CA TYR A 437 13.62 7.69 5.10
C TYR A 437 15.07 7.22 5.30
N TYR A 438 15.27 5.91 5.51
CA TYR A 438 16.57 5.25 5.55
C TYR A 438 16.50 3.95 4.73
N ASP A 439 17.13 3.91 3.57
CA ASP A 439 16.94 2.82 2.58
C ASP A 439 17.36 1.44 3.12
N PHE A 440 18.34 1.41 4.02
CA PHE A 440 18.80 0.20 4.70
C PHE A 440 17.78 -0.35 5.72
N LEU A 441 16.74 0.40 6.09
CA LEU A 441 15.67 -0.07 6.97
C LEU A 441 14.54 -0.77 6.22
N PHE A 442 14.29 -0.46 4.94
CA PHE A 442 13.16 -1.01 4.16
C PHE A 442 13.10 -2.55 4.23
N ARG A 443 14.23 -3.20 3.94
CA ARG A 443 14.43 -4.66 4.06
C ARG A 443 14.12 -5.23 5.45
N HIS A 444 14.32 -4.46 6.51
CA HIS A 444 14.12 -4.88 7.90
C HIS A 444 12.73 -4.51 8.44
N LEU A 445 11.95 -3.75 7.67
CA LEU A 445 10.55 -3.42 7.94
C LEU A 445 9.59 -4.31 7.12
N GLY A 446 10.05 -4.82 5.97
CA GLY A 446 9.24 -5.55 5.00
C GLY A 446 8.80 -4.71 3.79
N GLU A 447 9.40 -3.54 3.60
CA GLU A 447 9.16 -2.71 2.41
C GLU A 447 10.03 -3.17 1.23
N PRO A 448 9.50 -3.14 -0.01
CA PRO A 448 10.32 -3.28 -1.21
C PRO A 448 11.25 -2.07 -1.37
N ASN A 449 12.20 -2.14 -2.31
CA ASN A 449 13.14 -1.05 -2.58
C ASN A 449 13.41 -0.91 -4.09
N GLU A 450 12.82 0.11 -4.69
CA GLU A 450 12.81 0.35 -6.12
C GLU A 450 13.99 1.23 -6.58
N TYR A 451 15.20 0.65 -6.53
CA TYR A 451 16.47 1.23 -7.00
C TYR A 451 16.41 1.87 -8.41
N SER A 452 15.41 1.51 -9.22
CA SER A 452 15.22 1.96 -10.59
C SER A 452 14.54 3.31 -10.73
N TYR A 453 13.97 3.89 -9.67
CA TYR A 453 13.40 5.26 -9.70
C TYR A 453 13.47 6.01 -8.35
N LEU A 454 13.60 5.32 -7.21
CA LEU A 454 13.77 5.96 -5.90
C LEU A 454 15.26 6.28 -5.64
N PRO A 455 15.65 7.56 -5.45
CA PRO A 455 17.03 7.92 -5.11
C PRO A 455 17.39 7.48 -3.68
N ALA A 456 18.64 7.06 -3.46
CA ALA A 456 19.16 6.79 -2.13
C ALA A 456 19.10 8.04 -1.23
N LEU A 457 19.02 7.83 0.09
CA LEU A 457 19.10 8.90 1.11
C LEU A 457 20.27 9.86 0.90
N MET A 458 21.39 9.32 0.42
CA MET A 458 22.67 10.01 0.22
C MET A 458 23.00 10.29 -1.25
N SER A 459 22.06 10.06 -2.18
CA SER A 459 22.33 10.20 -3.62
C SER A 459 22.32 11.67 -4.07
N THR A 460 23.07 11.95 -5.14
CA THR A 460 23.10 13.24 -5.85
C THR A 460 22.10 13.28 -7.03
N LYS A 461 21.12 12.37 -7.03
CA LYS A 461 20.17 12.16 -8.12
C LYS A 461 18.72 12.42 -7.67
N GLY A 462 17.91 12.95 -8.58
CA GLY A 462 16.45 13.01 -8.43
C GLY A 462 15.74 11.80 -9.07
N GLU A 463 14.42 11.72 -8.95
CA GLU A 463 13.58 10.60 -9.44
C GLU A 463 13.72 10.31 -10.96
N LYS A 464 14.13 11.31 -11.76
CA LYS A 464 14.27 11.22 -13.23
C LYS A 464 15.63 10.68 -13.67
N MET A 465 16.03 9.51 -13.18
CA MET A 465 17.30 8.85 -13.53
C MET A 465 17.29 8.21 -14.92
N SER A 466 18.38 8.43 -15.69
CA SER A 466 18.71 7.64 -16.88
C SER A 466 19.14 6.21 -16.51
N LEU A 467 19.25 5.31 -17.50
CA LEU A 467 19.59 3.89 -17.24
C LEU A 467 20.94 3.70 -16.54
N MET A 468 21.94 4.54 -16.83
CA MET A 468 23.24 4.46 -16.14
C MET A 468 23.14 5.02 -14.71
N GLU A 469 22.40 6.10 -14.50
CA GLU A 469 22.23 6.70 -13.17
C GLU A 469 21.42 5.80 -12.22
N ARG A 470 20.49 4.98 -12.75
CA ARG A 470 19.83 3.90 -11.98
C ARG A 470 20.85 2.85 -11.51
N PHE A 471 21.86 2.56 -12.32
CA PHE A 471 22.94 1.62 -11.97
C PHE A 471 23.96 2.25 -10.99
N GLU A 472 24.14 3.57 -11.04
CA GLU A 472 24.91 4.34 -10.05
C GLU A 472 24.17 4.40 -8.70
N ASN A 473 22.89 4.78 -8.67
CA ASN A 473 22.02 4.75 -7.49
C ASN A 473 21.98 3.36 -6.83
N TYR A 474 21.85 2.30 -7.62
CA TYR A 474 21.95 0.92 -7.13
C TYR A 474 23.31 0.62 -6.46
N LYS A 475 24.43 1.09 -7.04
CA LYS A 475 25.77 0.93 -6.44
C LYS A 475 25.93 1.76 -5.17
N GLU A 476 25.44 3.00 -5.13
CA GLU A 476 25.48 3.86 -3.94
C GLU A 476 24.77 3.17 -2.77
N GLN A 477 23.52 2.70 -2.96
CA GLN A 477 22.79 1.95 -1.94
C GLN A 477 23.52 0.66 -1.51
N HIS A 478 24.19 -0.04 -2.43
CA HIS A 478 24.97 -1.23 -2.10
C HIS A 478 26.30 -0.93 -1.37
N PHE A 479 26.88 0.25 -1.55
CA PHE A 479 28.16 0.64 -0.95
C PHE A 479 28.03 0.91 0.55
N TYR A 480 27.00 1.65 0.97
CA TYR A 480 26.74 1.92 2.40
C TYR A 480 26.52 0.64 3.23
N ARG A 481 26.04 -0.45 2.60
CA ARG A 481 25.89 -1.78 3.23
C ARG A 481 27.20 -2.33 3.80
N GLN A 482 28.36 -1.98 3.22
CA GLN A 482 29.66 -2.52 3.63
C GLN A 482 30.24 -1.81 4.86
N TYR A 483 29.89 -0.55 5.11
CA TYR A 483 30.45 0.25 6.21
C TYR A 483 29.82 -0.01 7.58
N LEU A 484 28.61 -0.59 7.63
CA LEU A 484 27.84 -0.76 8.89
C LEU A 484 28.22 -2.00 9.73
N GLY A 485 29.29 -2.73 9.36
CA GLY A 485 29.89 -3.79 10.18
C GLY A 485 29.05 -5.05 10.41
N LYS A 486 29.65 -5.98 11.16
CA LYS A 486 29.08 -7.31 11.51
C LYS A 486 28.96 -7.60 13.01
N GLU A 487 29.54 -6.79 13.90
CA GLU A 487 29.73 -7.16 15.32
C GLU A 487 29.19 -6.11 16.32
N ILE A 488 27.87 -5.97 16.35
CA ILE A 488 27.05 -5.47 17.47
C ILE A 488 25.80 -6.38 17.50
N PRO A 489 25.18 -6.72 18.66
CA PRO A 489 23.88 -7.42 18.68
C PRO A 489 22.89 -6.74 17.73
N ASP A 490 22.39 -7.51 16.76
CA ASP A 490 22.14 -6.93 15.44
C ASP A 490 20.91 -6.02 15.41
N TRP A 491 21.09 -4.77 14.96
CA TRP A 491 20.00 -3.82 14.73
C TRP A 491 18.98 -4.38 13.71
N ARG A 492 19.44 -5.25 12.81
CA ARG A 492 18.61 -5.99 11.84
C ARG A 492 17.61 -6.93 12.51
N GLU A 493 17.83 -7.32 13.77
CA GLU A 493 16.86 -8.05 14.61
C GLU A 493 15.95 -7.12 15.42
N LEU A 494 16.31 -5.85 15.61
CA LEU A 494 15.57 -4.89 16.45
C LEU A 494 14.64 -3.96 15.66
N ILE A 495 14.96 -3.58 14.42
CA ILE A 495 14.06 -2.79 13.56
C ILE A 495 12.77 -3.52 13.16
N PRO A 496 12.76 -4.85 12.89
CA PRO A 496 11.50 -5.56 12.63
C PRO A 496 10.53 -5.54 13.83
N SER A 497 11.00 -5.26 15.06
CA SER A 497 10.15 -5.21 16.27
C SER A 497 9.04 -4.17 16.21
N ALA A 498 9.31 -3.04 15.56
CA ALA A 498 8.53 -1.84 15.81
C ALA A 498 7.08 -2.04 15.40
N SER A 499 6.12 -1.75 16.30
CA SER A 499 4.70 -1.87 15.97
C SER A 499 4.32 -0.90 14.85
N LEU A 500 4.94 0.29 14.85
CA LEU A 500 4.87 1.31 13.82
C LEU A 500 6.26 1.92 13.56
N TYR A 501 6.49 2.36 12.33
CA TYR A 501 7.62 3.18 11.92
C TYR A 501 7.11 4.55 11.45
N PHE A 502 7.19 5.54 12.34
CA PHE A 502 6.97 6.93 11.99
C PHE A 502 8.16 7.52 11.24
N THR A 503 7.91 8.31 10.21
CA THR A 503 8.97 8.96 9.43
C THR A 503 8.76 10.47 9.30
N ASN A 504 9.84 11.26 9.32
CA ASN A 504 9.79 12.70 9.04
C ASN A 504 9.66 13.00 7.52
N SER A 505 8.91 12.17 6.82
CA SER A 505 8.49 12.32 5.43
C SER A 505 7.08 12.92 5.40
N ASN A 506 6.84 13.90 4.52
CA ASN A 506 5.50 14.43 4.27
C ASN A 506 5.11 14.05 2.84
N PRO A 507 4.00 13.30 2.59
CA PRO A 507 3.67 12.77 1.26
C PRO A 507 3.47 13.83 0.16
N TYR A 508 3.23 15.09 0.56
CA TYR A 508 3.01 16.22 -0.34
C TYR A 508 4.30 17.03 -0.64
N LEU A 509 5.43 16.60 -0.06
CA LEU A 509 6.76 17.23 -0.20
C LEU A 509 7.85 16.24 -0.64
N ASP A 510 7.67 14.96 -0.31
CA ASP A 510 8.64 13.89 -0.55
C ASP A 510 8.38 13.15 -1.88
N PHE A 511 9.25 12.20 -2.22
CA PHE A 511 9.12 11.35 -3.41
C PHE A 511 8.06 10.24 -3.20
N PRO A 512 7.19 9.97 -4.19
CA PRO A 512 6.21 8.88 -4.11
C PRO A 512 6.89 7.51 -4.19
N ARG A 513 6.40 6.55 -3.40
CA ARG A 513 6.95 5.19 -3.30
C ARG A 513 5.91 4.19 -2.75
N PRO A 514 6.05 2.88 -2.99
CA PRO A 514 5.31 1.85 -2.26
C PRO A 514 5.62 1.88 -0.76
N MET A 515 4.61 1.62 0.09
CA MET A 515 4.74 1.60 1.54
C MET A 515 3.86 0.49 2.15
N ILE A 516 4.34 -0.11 3.23
CA ILE A 516 3.54 -1.05 4.04
C ILE A 516 2.76 -0.28 5.11
N GLN A 517 1.63 -0.85 5.57
CA GLN A 517 0.73 -0.23 6.58
C GLN A 517 1.42 0.08 7.93
N LYS A 518 2.57 -0.55 8.19
CA LYS A 518 3.43 -0.34 9.37
C LYS A 518 4.26 0.95 9.31
N THR A 519 4.43 1.57 8.14
CA THR A 519 5.17 2.85 7.99
C THR A 519 4.21 4.01 7.85
N ILE A 520 4.27 4.99 8.74
CA ILE A 520 3.35 6.14 8.77
C ILE A 520 4.15 7.46 8.63
N PRO A 521 3.95 8.23 7.54
CA PRO A 521 4.64 9.50 7.33
C PRO A 521 4.02 10.62 8.18
N ILE A 522 4.83 11.28 9.00
CA ILE A 522 4.43 12.35 9.94
C ILE A 522 5.27 13.63 9.78
N GLY A 523 5.93 13.81 8.63
CA GLY A 523 6.80 14.95 8.34
C GLY A 523 6.09 16.28 8.49
N GLY A 524 6.74 17.23 9.16
CA GLY A 524 6.15 18.53 9.51
C GLY A 524 5.49 18.59 10.89
N VAL A 525 5.39 17.49 11.65
CA VAL A 525 4.82 17.47 13.02
C VAL A 525 5.48 18.44 14.01
N THR A 526 6.73 18.87 13.76
CA THR A 526 7.45 19.86 14.57
C THR A 526 7.14 21.32 14.21
N VAL A 527 6.41 21.58 13.11
CA VAL A 527 6.09 22.94 12.62
C VAL A 527 4.79 23.44 13.25
N ASP A 528 4.88 23.91 14.50
CA ASP A 528 3.77 24.50 15.24
C ASP A 528 3.39 25.89 14.68
N MET A 529 2.53 25.90 13.66
CA MET A 529 2.10 27.10 12.96
C MET A 529 1.39 28.13 13.86
N GLU A 530 0.74 27.73 14.95
CA GLU A 530 0.09 28.68 15.87
C GLU A 530 1.12 29.37 16.77
N LYS A 531 2.07 28.61 17.32
CA LYS A 531 3.20 29.16 18.07
C LYS A 531 4.08 30.07 17.19
N ILE A 532 4.32 29.68 15.94
CA ILE A 532 5.09 30.48 14.98
C ILE A 532 4.38 31.82 14.72
N LYS A 533 3.08 31.84 14.41
CA LYS A 533 2.29 33.09 14.25
C LYS A 533 2.30 33.96 15.51
N SER A 534 2.32 33.36 16.70
CA SER A 534 2.35 34.10 17.98
C SER A 534 3.71 34.72 18.31
N THR A 535 4.78 34.26 17.67
CA THR A 535 6.15 34.68 17.97
C THR A 535 6.48 36.00 17.27
N LYS A 536 6.50 37.09 18.03
CA LYS A 536 6.97 38.39 17.53
C LYS A 536 8.49 38.47 17.51
N LEU A 537 9.05 39.08 16.47
CA LEU A 537 10.43 39.54 16.45
C LEU A 537 10.63 40.69 17.46
N ASP A 538 11.85 40.85 17.95
CA ASP A 538 12.26 42.03 18.72
C ASP A 538 12.40 43.28 17.82
N GLY A 539 12.59 44.44 18.46
CA GLY A 539 12.66 45.73 17.76
C GLY A 539 13.90 45.89 16.88
N ASP A 540 14.99 45.18 17.15
CA ASP A 540 16.22 45.30 16.37
C ASP A 540 16.08 44.57 15.02
N TRP A 541 15.45 43.38 15.00
CA TRP A 541 15.10 42.70 13.74
C TRP A 541 14.09 43.49 12.92
N ASP A 542 13.12 44.17 13.55
CA ASP A 542 12.16 45.00 12.83
C ASP A 542 12.85 46.17 12.10
N ILE A 543 13.81 46.83 12.76
CA ILE A 543 14.67 47.85 12.14
C ILE A 543 15.51 47.24 11.01
N ILE A 544 16.15 46.08 11.22
CA ILE A 544 17.00 45.42 10.21
C ILE A 544 16.21 45.07 8.95
N LEU A 545 15.05 44.42 9.09
CA LEU A 545 14.19 43.98 7.97
C LEU A 545 13.55 45.16 7.23
N SER A 546 13.39 46.31 7.88
CA SER A 546 12.79 47.52 7.29
C SER A 546 13.80 48.42 6.58
N LYS A 547 15.12 48.18 6.70
CA LYS A 547 16.16 49.00 6.02
C LYS A 547 16.08 48.94 4.49
N ARG A 548 15.63 47.81 3.92
CA ARG A 548 15.60 47.55 2.47
C ARG A 548 14.37 46.74 2.08
N LYS A 549 13.99 46.78 0.80
CA LYS A 549 12.79 46.10 0.29
C LYS A 549 12.93 44.57 0.18
N LEU A 550 14.15 44.08 0.09
CA LEU A 550 14.48 42.67 -0.03
C LEU A 550 15.44 42.27 1.08
N ASN A 551 15.21 41.10 1.67
CA ASN A 551 16.01 40.56 2.77
C ASN A 551 16.32 39.08 2.50
N LEU A 552 17.59 38.68 2.51
CA LEU A 552 18.01 37.28 2.37
C LEU A 552 18.66 36.80 3.68
N LEU A 553 18.19 35.68 4.24
CA LEU A 553 18.87 35.01 5.35
C LEU A 553 19.98 34.12 4.80
N ILE A 554 21.13 34.08 5.47
CA ILE A 554 22.23 33.13 5.23
C ILE A 554 22.51 32.40 6.54
N SER A 555 22.16 31.12 6.63
CA SER A 555 22.37 30.28 7.82
C SER A 555 22.53 28.82 7.40
N PHE A 556 23.71 28.27 7.67
CA PHE A 556 23.99 26.84 7.54
C PHE A 556 23.65 26.08 8.83
N GLY A 557 22.68 26.56 9.60
CA GLY A 557 22.12 25.88 10.78
C GLY A 557 23.02 25.93 12.01
N SER A 558 22.91 24.90 12.86
CA SER A 558 23.69 24.77 14.12
C SER A 558 24.97 23.95 13.97
N MET A 559 25.03 23.00 13.03
CA MET A 559 26.14 22.06 12.88
C MET A 559 27.22 22.51 11.88
N ILE A 560 26.87 23.35 10.91
CA ILE A 560 27.81 23.90 9.92
C ILE A 560 28.02 25.37 10.23
N HIS A 561 29.22 25.72 10.68
CA HIS A 561 29.57 27.10 11.03
C HIS A 561 30.02 27.87 9.79
N SER A 562 29.46 29.05 9.56
CA SER A 562 29.90 29.96 8.49
C SER A 562 31.37 30.37 8.68
N SER A 563 31.85 30.42 9.93
CA SER A 563 33.26 30.74 10.25
C SER A 563 34.28 29.70 9.79
N HIS A 564 33.86 28.50 9.37
CA HIS A 564 34.73 27.45 8.82
C HIS A 564 34.73 27.41 7.28
N MET A 565 34.06 28.36 6.62
CA MET A 565 34.01 28.45 5.17
C MET A 565 35.37 28.83 4.57
N LEU A 566 35.73 28.21 3.44
CA LEU A 566 36.95 28.55 2.70
C LEU A 566 36.94 30.02 2.26
N PRO A 567 38.07 30.75 2.34
CA PRO A 567 38.13 32.17 1.96
C PRO A 567 37.57 32.46 0.56
N ALA A 568 37.87 31.63 -0.45
CA ALA A 568 37.35 31.81 -1.81
C ALA A 568 35.82 31.84 -1.88
N ALA A 569 35.14 30.93 -1.17
CA ALA A 569 33.69 30.90 -1.08
C ALA A 569 33.12 32.08 -0.27
N ARG A 570 33.73 32.37 0.89
CA ARG A 570 33.34 33.50 1.77
C ARG A 570 33.44 34.85 1.05
N ASP A 571 34.54 35.07 0.35
CA ASP A 571 34.83 36.32 -0.35
C ASP A 571 34.02 36.43 -1.65
N ASN A 572 33.68 35.29 -2.28
CA ASN A 572 32.71 35.27 -3.37
C ASN A 572 31.27 35.59 -2.90
N ILE A 573 30.83 35.06 -1.75
CA ILE A 573 29.54 35.45 -1.13
C ILE A 573 29.52 36.96 -0.89
N LEU A 574 30.56 37.54 -0.28
CA LEU A 574 30.64 39.01 -0.13
C LEU A 574 30.60 39.76 -1.45
N ARG A 575 31.27 39.25 -2.49
CA ARG A 575 31.26 39.83 -3.84
C ARG A 575 29.88 39.76 -4.50
N VAL A 576 29.08 38.74 -4.21
CA VAL A 576 27.68 38.66 -4.65
C VAL A 576 26.80 39.61 -3.84
N ILE A 577 26.93 39.63 -2.51
CA ILE A 577 26.24 40.57 -1.61
C ILE A 577 26.46 42.02 -2.05
N ALA A 578 27.71 42.43 -2.27
CA ALA A 578 28.05 43.78 -2.70
C ALA A 578 27.54 44.15 -4.11
N SER A 579 27.14 43.16 -4.91
CA SER A 579 26.50 43.39 -6.22
C SER A 579 24.97 43.55 -6.18
N HIS A 580 24.37 43.48 -4.98
CA HIS A 580 22.93 43.67 -4.71
C HIS A 580 22.69 44.66 -3.54
N PRO A 581 23.14 45.93 -3.65
CA PRO A 581 23.08 46.92 -2.55
C PRO A 581 21.66 47.27 -2.07
N GLU A 582 20.64 46.94 -2.86
CA GLU A 582 19.21 47.07 -2.55
C GLU A 582 18.63 45.91 -1.70
N VAL A 583 19.43 44.89 -1.40
CA VAL A 583 19.08 43.72 -0.58
C VAL A 583 19.85 43.76 0.74
N THR A 584 19.18 43.54 1.87
CA THR A 584 19.84 43.30 3.17
C THR A 584 20.11 41.80 3.33
N PHE A 585 21.37 41.41 3.51
CA PHE A 585 21.77 40.03 3.76
C PHE A 585 22.01 39.82 5.26
N ILE A 586 21.18 39.01 5.90
CA ILE A 586 21.35 38.63 7.32
C ILE A 586 22.20 37.36 7.36
N TRP A 587 23.48 37.46 7.75
CA TRP A 587 24.39 36.31 7.78
C TRP A 587 24.63 35.84 9.21
N LYS A 588 24.15 34.63 9.53
CA LYS A 588 24.55 33.91 10.75
C LYS A 588 26.03 33.55 10.65
N TYR A 589 26.85 34.13 11.52
CA TYR A 589 28.31 34.00 11.52
C TYR A 589 28.82 33.95 12.95
N GLU A 590 29.38 32.81 13.35
CA GLU A 590 29.52 32.40 14.76
C GLU A 590 30.71 33.04 15.50
N THR A 591 31.32 34.08 14.92
CA THR A 591 32.49 34.77 15.50
C THR A 591 32.46 36.27 15.22
N ASN A 592 33.09 37.07 16.08
CA ASN A 592 33.18 38.54 15.92
C ASN A 592 34.18 38.99 14.84
N GLY A 593 34.84 38.07 14.13
CA GLY A 593 35.90 38.37 13.16
C GLY A 593 35.38 38.83 11.80
N THR A 594 34.52 39.85 11.76
CA THR A 594 33.78 40.28 10.54
C THR A 594 34.48 41.39 9.74
N SER A 595 35.68 41.82 10.14
CA SER A 595 36.43 42.91 9.49
C SER A 595 36.75 42.69 8.00
N PHE A 596 36.78 41.43 7.54
CA PHE A 596 36.92 41.07 6.13
C PHE A 596 35.78 41.60 5.24
N ALA A 597 34.64 41.98 5.83
CA ALA A 597 33.48 42.54 5.15
C ALA A 597 33.36 44.08 5.25
N GLY A 598 34.37 44.78 5.78
CA GLY A 598 34.29 46.20 6.16
C GLY A 598 33.90 47.21 5.07
N ASN A 599 33.90 46.80 3.79
CA ASN A 599 33.50 47.63 2.65
C ASN A 599 32.08 47.30 2.12
N VAL A 600 31.26 46.54 2.86
CA VAL A 600 29.97 45.99 2.39
C VAL A 600 28.82 46.41 3.31
N GLU A 601 28.15 47.52 3.01
CA GLU A 601 27.12 48.14 3.85
C GLU A 601 25.75 47.42 3.85
N ASN A 602 25.61 46.32 3.12
CA ASN A 602 24.36 45.59 2.95
C ASN A 602 24.35 44.17 3.54
N VAL A 603 25.40 43.80 4.29
CA VAL A 603 25.39 42.61 5.16
C VAL A 603 25.20 42.99 6.63
N VAL A 604 24.43 42.19 7.36
CA VAL A 604 24.26 42.24 8.82
C VAL A 604 24.69 40.89 9.39
N PHE A 605 25.77 40.87 10.16
CA PHE A 605 26.26 39.67 10.82
C PHE A 605 25.63 39.51 12.20
N SER A 606 25.28 38.27 12.57
CA SER A 606 24.94 37.91 13.95
C SER A 606 25.41 36.50 14.28
N GLN A 607 25.80 36.26 15.53
CA GLN A 607 26.13 34.91 16.00
C GLN A 607 24.87 34.02 16.13
N TRP A 608 23.71 34.65 16.40
CA TRP A 608 22.43 33.98 16.57
C TRP A 608 21.32 34.72 15.83
N VAL A 609 20.37 33.97 15.26
CA VAL A 609 19.21 34.51 14.55
C VAL A 609 17.96 33.74 14.97
N PRO A 610 16.81 34.39 15.19
CA PRO A 610 15.54 33.69 15.47
C PRO A 610 14.97 33.12 14.17
N GLN A 611 15.62 32.07 13.62
CA GLN A 611 15.40 31.56 12.26
C GLN A 611 13.91 31.38 11.92
N THR A 612 13.17 30.62 12.72
CA THR A 612 11.74 30.33 12.47
C THR A 612 10.88 31.59 12.42
N ALA A 613 11.18 32.61 13.23
CA ALA A 613 10.46 33.88 13.23
C ALA A 613 10.84 34.77 12.03
N LEU A 614 12.11 34.77 11.61
CA LEU A 614 12.54 35.43 10.37
C LEU A 614 11.94 34.74 9.13
N LEU A 615 11.83 33.41 9.14
CA LEU A 615 11.14 32.64 8.09
C LEU A 615 9.62 32.85 8.09
N ALA A 616 9.02 33.30 9.20
CA ALA A 616 7.61 33.67 9.26
C ALA A 616 7.35 35.12 8.83
N ASP A 617 8.29 36.05 9.03
CA ASP A 617 8.13 37.46 8.67
C ASP A 617 8.00 37.65 7.14
N THR A 618 7.02 38.43 6.71
CA THR A 618 6.70 38.64 5.28
C THR A 618 7.78 39.42 4.53
N ARG A 619 8.64 40.17 5.22
CA ARG A 619 9.77 40.95 4.66
C ARG A 619 10.97 40.08 4.28
N LEU A 620 11.09 38.88 4.83
CA LEU A 620 12.14 37.95 4.40
C LEU A 620 11.80 37.38 3.03
N SER A 621 12.69 37.62 2.07
CA SER A 621 12.50 37.32 0.64
C SER A 621 12.95 35.91 0.27
N GLY A 622 13.99 35.37 0.93
CA GLY A 622 14.46 33.99 0.74
C GLY A 622 15.57 33.59 1.71
N PHE A 623 16.05 32.35 1.59
CA PHE A 623 17.01 31.74 2.52
C PHE A 623 18.14 30.98 1.79
N LEU A 624 19.41 31.35 2.03
CA LEU A 624 20.58 30.54 1.69
C LEU A 624 20.91 29.60 2.87
N THR A 625 20.78 28.29 2.65
CA THR A 625 20.94 27.26 3.69
C THR A 625 21.58 25.97 3.17
N HIS A 626 21.93 25.04 4.06
CA HIS A 626 22.47 23.72 3.66
C HIS A 626 21.40 22.67 3.31
N GLY A 627 20.10 22.94 3.56
CA GLY A 627 19.02 21.99 3.25
C GLY A 627 18.76 20.91 4.30
N GLY A 628 19.04 21.17 5.58
CA GLY A 628 18.73 20.24 6.66
C GLY A 628 17.22 20.15 6.88
N LEU A 629 16.70 18.91 7.03
CA LEU A 629 15.27 18.60 6.90
C LEU A 629 14.31 19.44 7.78
N GLY A 630 14.78 19.92 8.93
CA GLY A 630 14.04 20.90 9.74
C GLY A 630 13.80 22.22 8.99
N SER A 631 14.86 22.86 8.54
CA SER A 631 14.80 24.08 7.70
C SER A 631 14.02 23.83 6.42
N THR A 632 14.15 22.65 5.80
CA THR A 632 13.41 22.26 4.59
C THR A 632 11.90 22.21 4.84
N ASN A 633 11.46 21.70 6.00
CA ASN A 633 10.06 21.74 6.41
C ASN A 633 9.61 23.16 6.77
N GLU A 634 10.40 23.95 7.49
CA GLU A 634 10.09 25.36 7.79
C GLU A 634 9.86 26.16 6.50
N LEU A 635 10.78 26.05 5.53
CA LEU A 635 10.70 26.68 4.21
C LEU A 635 9.40 26.31 3.46
N ALA A 636 9.07 25.03 3.44
CA ALA A 636 7.91 24.51 2.73
C ALA A 636 6.59 24.94 3.38
N HIS A 637 6.48 24.94 4.72
CA HIS A 637 5.25 25.34 5.43
C HIS A 637 5.06 26.86 5.54
N LEU A 638 6.15 27.64 5.54
CA LEU A 638 6.13 29.11 5.64
C LEU A 638 6.22 29.82 4.27
N GLY A 639 6.38 29.05 3.18
CA GLY A 639 6.30 29.53 1.80
C GLY A 639 7.46 30.42 1.40
N LYS A 640 8.68 30.03 1.78
CA LYS A 640 9.92 30.78 1.50
C LYS A 640 10.76 30.08 0.42
N PRO A 641 11.26 30.81 -0.60
CA PRO A 641 12.17 30.26 -1.58
C PRO A 641 13.61 30.18 -1.04
N ALA A 642 14.40 29.24 -1.53
CA ALA A 642 15.73 28.97 -0.98
C ALA A 642 16.85 28.76 -2.02
N ILE A 643 18.06 29.18 -1.66
CA ILE A 643 19.29 28.64 -2.26
C ILE A 643 19.75 27.52 -1.33
N VAL A 644 19.77 26.28 -1.83
CA VAL A 644 20.22 25.14 -1.05
C VAL A 644 21.63 24.77 -1.48
N VAL A 645 22.53 24.68 -0.50
CA VAL A 645 23.94 24.36 -0.71
C VAL A 645 24.30 23.11 0.11
N PRO A 646 24.04 21.90 -0.40
CA PRO A 646 24.33 20.67 0.31
C PRO A 646 25.82 20.56 0.67
N ILE A 647 26.12 20.19 1.93
CA ILE A 647 27.49 20.10 2.45
C ILE A 647 27.90 18.65 2.70
N PHE A 648 26.97 17.82 3.21
CA PHE A 648 27.00 16.35 3.28
C PHE A 648 25.65 15.80 3.76
N GLY A 649 25.39 14.50 3.65
CA GLY A 649 24.23 13.85 4.27
C GLY A 649 22.96 13.87 3.42
N ASP A 650 21.80 13.77 4.09
CA ASP A 650 20.45 13.84 3.51
C ASP A 650 20.14 15.17 2.81
N GLN A 651 21.00 16.17 3.01
CA GLN A 651 20.93 17.52 2.47
C GLN A 651 20.73 17.56 0.94
N TYR A 652 21.37 16.65 0.19
CA TYR A 652 21.20 16.54 -1.26
C TYR A 652 19.77 16.14 -1.65
N ARG A 653 19.25 15.07 -1.03
CA ARG A 653 17.87 14.61 -1.22
C ARG A 653 16.86 15.68 -0.81
N ASN A 654 17.09 16.33 0.33
CA ASN A 654 16.25 17.42 0.84
C ASN A 654 16.26 18.66 -0.08
N ALA A 655 17.37 18.93 -0.77
CA ALA A 655 17.47 19.99 -1.77
C ALA A 655 16.59 19.66 -2.99
N HIS A 656 16.70 18.43 -3.53
CA HIS A 656 15.86 17.97 -4.64
C HIS A 656 14.36 17.91 -4.29
N MET A 657 13.99 17.69 -3.02
CA MET A 657 12.60 17.82 -2.54
C MET A 657 12.07 19.25 -2.71
N LEU A 658 12.85 20.30 -2.48
CA LEU A 658 12.41 21.67 -2.76
C LEU A 658 12.53 22.05 -4.24
N GLU A 659 13.52 21.51 -4.95
CA GLU A 659 13.76 21.75 -6.38
C GLU A 659 12.64 21.18 -7.27
N ARG A 660 12.12 19.97 -6.99
CA ARG A 660 11.01 19.36 -7.76
C ARG A 660 9.72 20.18 -7.68
N HIS A 661 9.48 20.84 -6.55
CA HIS A 661 8.38 21.80 -6.38
C HIS A 661 8.78 23.23 -6.82
N GLY A 662 9.94 23.41 -7.46
CA GLY A 662 10.42 24.70 -7.97
C GLY A 662 10.62 25.78 -6.89
N CYS A 663 10.84 25.37 -5.64
CA CYS A 663 10.98 26.25 -4.47
C CYS A 663 12.44 26.59 -4.14
N ALA A 664 13.39 25.83 -4.69
CA ALA A 664 14.82 26.03 -4.45
C ALA A 664 15.66 26.03 -5.73
N VAL A 665 16.80 26.72 -5.66
CA VAL A 665 17.95 26.55 -6.56
C VAL A 665 19.04 25.82 -5.79
N ILE A 666 19.56 24.73 -6.34
CA ILE A 666 20.71 24.01 -5.79
C ILE A 666 21.99 24.66 -6.32
N VAL A 667 22.97 24.87 -5.44
CA VAL A 667 24.34 25.28 -5.79
C VAL A 667 25.30 24.32 -5.11
N GLU A 668 26.17 23.66 -5.85
CA GLU A 668 27.09 22.71 -5.24
C GLU A 668 28.10 23.39 -4.31
N LYS A 669 28.55 22.67 -3.29
CA LYS A 669 29.59 23.17 -2.36
C LYS A 669 30.87 23.58 -3.09
N THR A 670 31.19 22.90 -4.20
CA THR A 670 32.33 23.18 -5.09
C THR A 670 32.09 24.34 -6.07
N GLU A 671 30.88 24.91 -6.10
CA GLU A 671 30.51 26.05 -6.96
C GLU A 671 30.33 27.35 -6.17
N LEU A 672 30.45 27.31 -4.84
CA LEU A 672 30.32 28.47 -3.95
C LEU A 672 31.32 29.61 -4.24
N ASP A 673 32.47 29.32 -4.84
CA ASP A 673 33.46 30.33 -5.27
C ASP A 673 33.22 30.84 -6.71
N ASN A 674 32.34 30.17 -7.47
CA ASN A 674 31.97 30.56 -8.82
C ASN A 674 30.92 31.69 -8.77
N TRP A 675 31.42 32.93 -8.86
CA TRP A 675 30.59 34.14 -8.86
C TRP A 675 29.39 34.09 -9.81
N LYS A 676 29.51 33.46 -10.99
CA LYS A 676 28.39 33.40 -11.95
C LYS A 676 27.26 32.53 -11.44
N ILE A 677 27.56 31.36 -10.89
CA ILE A 677 26.56 30.41 -10.41
C ILE A 677 25.86 30.98 -9.18
N LEU A 678 26.62 31.41 -8.17
CA LEU A 678 26.06 31.96 -6.95
C LEU A 678 25.27 33.26 -7.19
N ASN A 679 25.75 34.17 -8.04
CA ASN A 679 25.01 35.40 -8.36
C ASN A 679 23.71 35.10 -9.13
N ASN A 680 23.72 34.13 -10.04
CA ASN A 680 22.51 33.70 -10.72
C ASN A 680 21.50 33.06 -9.75
N ALA A 681 21.95 32.21 -8.82
CA ALA A 681 21.07 31.62 -7.80
C ALA A 681 20.45 32.69 -6.87
N VAL A 682 21.25 33.67 -6.41
CA VAL A 682 20.75 34.83 -5.66
C VAL A 682 19.75 35.64 -6.48
N LYS A 683 19.99 35.84 -7.77
CA LYS A 683 19.05 36.55 -8.64
C LYS A 683 17.74 35.81 -8.85
N SER A 684 17.79 34.50 -9.06
CA SER A 684 16.59 33.66 -9.16
C SER A 684 15.74 33.74 -7.89
N ILE A 685 16.34 33.54 -6.71
CA ILE A 685 15.59 33.51 -5.45
C ILE A 685 15.05 34.89 -5.01
N LEU A 686 15.67 36.00 -5.44
CA LEU A 686 15.25 37.35 -5.04
C LEU A 686 14.40 38.11 -6.08
N TYR A 687 14.58 37.84 -7.38
CA TYR A 687 13.90 38.60 -8.45
C TYR A 687 13.07 37.74 -9.42
N ASP A 688 13.34 36.42 -9.54
CA ASP A 688 12.39 35.53 -10.22
C ASP A 688 11.26 35.13 -9.25
N GLY A 689 10.13 35.82 -9.42
CA GLY A 689 8.92 35.60 -8.62
C GLY A 689 8.39 34.17 -8.66
N LYS A 690 8.81 33.34 -9.65
CA LYS A 690 8.47 31.92 -9.75
C LYS A 690 8.79 31.16 -8.46
N PHE A 691 10.01 31.30 -7.92
CA PHE A 691 10.42 30.55 -6.74
C PHE A 691 9.58 30.91 -5.51
N LYS A 692 9.26 32.19 -5.32
CA LYS A 692 8.39 32.66 -4.23
C LYS A 692 6.95 32.19 -4.41
N LYS A 693 6.41 32.25 -5.64
CA LYS A 693 5.07 31.77 -5.99
C LYS A 693 4.93 30.27 -5.68
N ASN A 694 5.89 29.47 -6.16
CA ASN A 694 5.96 28.03 -5.93
C ASN A 694 6.04 27.68 -4.44
N ALA A 695 6.88 28.38 -3.68
CA ALA A 695 6.99 28.16 -2.23
C ALA A 695 5.68 28.51 -1.50
N MET A 696 5.04 29.64 -1.83
CA MET A 696 3.74 30.01 -1.25
C MET A 696 2.63 29.00 -1.62
N HIS A 697 2.64 28.47 -2.84
CA HIS A 697 1.74 27.41 -3.30
C HIS A 697 1.97 26.08 -2.54
N LEU A 698 3.22 25.66 -2.38
CA LEU A 698 3.60 24.50 -1.55
C LEU A 698 3.17 24.68 -0.08
N ALA A 699 3.29 25.90 0.46
CA ALA A 699 2.77 26.21 1.79
C ALA A 699 1.25 26.18 1.86
N GLU A 700 0.52 26.59 0.83
CA GLU A 700 -0.95 26.48 0.73
C GLU A 700 -1.37 25.00 0.73
N LEU A 701 -0.71 24.16 -0.08
CA LEU A 701 -0.82 22.71 -0.09
C LEU A 701 -0.60 22.07 1.29
N LEU A 702 0.51 22.38 1.96
CA LEU A 702 0.87 21.79 3.26
C LEU A 702 -0.01 22.27 4.41
N ARG A 703 -0.60 23.47 4.32
CA ARG A 703 -1.58 23.99 5.31
C ARG A 703 -2.98 23.42 5.11
N ASN A 704 -3.36 23.08 3.88
CA ASN A 704 -4.72 22.67 3.50
C ASN A 704 -4.84 21.14 3.25
N GLN A 705 -3.97 20.33 3.86
CA GLN A 705 -4.06 18.87 3.79
C GLN A 705 -5.42 18.38 4.35
N PRO A 706 -6.12 17.42 3.70
CA PRO A 706 -7.46 16.98 4.11
C PRO A 706 -7.55 16.41 5.53
N LEU A 707 -6.43 15.89 6.03
CA LEU A 707 -6.23 15.43 7.41
C LEU A 707 -4.84 15.94 7.82
N LYS A 708 -4.70 16.58 8.99
CA LYS A 708 -3.37 16.88 9.54
C LYS A 708 -2.67 15.57 9.94
N PRO A 709 -1.33 15.55 10.11
CA PRO A 709 -0.61 14.36 10.58
C PRO A 709 -1.10 13.75 11.91
N LYS A 710 -1.87 14.50 12.71
CA LYS A 710 -2.52 14.06 13.95
C LYS A 710 -3.91 13.43 13.75
N GLU A 711 -4.54 13.64 12.59
CA GLU A 711 -5.95 13.33 12.29
C GLU A 711 -6.07 12.13 11.31
N LEU A 712 -4.95 11.60 10.80
CA LEU A 712 -4.84 10.55 9.77
C LEU A 712 -5.32 9.14 10.20
N VAL A 713 -5.90 8.99 11.39
CA VAL A 713 -6.00 7.71 12.12
C VAL A 713 -7.34 6.96 11.85
N THR A 714 -8.00 7.12 10.67
CA THR A 714 -9.47 6.82 10.54
C THR A 714 -10.09 6.04 9.35
N TYR A 715 -10.29 6.57 8.12
CA TYR A 715 -11.40 6.12 7.22
C TYR A 715 -11.19 6.41 5.70
N LEU A 716 -11.96 5.80 4.74
CA LEU A 716 -12.34 6.26 3.34
C LEU A 716 -12.91 5.15 2.35
N MET A 717 -13.64 5.48 1.22
CA MET A 717 -14.26 4.56 0.16
C MET A 717 -14.76 5.17 -1.24
N PRO A 718 -15.32 4.41 -2.27
CA PRO A 718 -15.43 4.76 -3.75
C PRO A 718 -16.80 4.63 -4.61
N VAL A 719 -16.88 4.87 -5.98
CA VAL A 719 -17.75 4.30 -7.15
C VAL A 719 -17.66 5.08 -8.58
N ILE A 720 -18.24 4.69 -9.79
CA ILE A 720 -17.79 4.91 -11.26
C ILE A 720 -18.63 5.70 -12.36
N ASP A 721 -17.99 6.20 -13.48
CA ASP A 721 -18.12 5.85 -14.96
C ASP A 721 -16.93 6.33 -15.93
N ILE A 722 -16.59 5.67 -17.07
CA ILE A 722 -15.38 5.84 -17.98
C ILE A 722 -15.65 6.33 -19.45
N GLY A 723 -14.71 7.07 -20.08
CA GLY A 723 -14.27 6.83 -21.49
C GLY A 723 -14.69 7.81 -22.61
N LYS A 724 -14.24 7.70 -23.89
CA LYS A 724 -13.07 7.02 -24.53
C LYS A 724 -12.66 7.79 -25.83
N ARG A 725 -12.02 7.20 -26.88
CA ARG A 725 -11.14 7.94 -27.84
C ARG A 725 -11.44 7.97 -29.35
N ASP A 726 -12.19 7.06 -29.95
CA ASP A 726 -11.92 6.65 -31.35
C ASP A 726 -11.97 7.77 -32.44
N GLU A 727 -12.90 8.73 -32.37
CA GLU A 727 -12.99 9.90 -33.27
C GLU A 727 -12.26 11.16 -32.76
N CYS A 728 -11.49 11.04 -31.68
CA CYS A 728 -11.16 12.15 -30.80
C CYS A 728 -10.34 13.25 -31.49
N ILE A 729 -9.29 12.99 -32.28
CA ILE A 729 -8.46 14.10 -32.83
C ILE A 729 -9.26 15.15 -33.64
N GLY A 730 -10.32 14.73 -34.34
CA GLY A 730 -11.25 15.64 -35.03
C GLY A 730 -12.26 16.30 -34.09
N ARG A 731 -12.92 15.49 -33.23
CA ARG A 731 -13.94 15.97 -32.27
C ARG A 731 -13.33 16.87 -31.19
N PHE A 732 -12.11 16.59 -30.76
CA PHE A 732 -11.34 17.28 -29.71
C PHE A 732 -10.89 18.67 -30.14
N LYS A 733 -10.53 18.88 -31.42
CA LYS A 733 -10.28 20.23 -31.94
C LYS A 733 -11.55 21.10 -31.91
N ARG A 734 -12.72 20.50 -32.15
CA ARG A 734 -14.02 21.16 -32.01
C ARG A 734 -14.34 21.41 -30.53
N PHE A 735 -14.30 20.37 -29.69
CA PHE A 735 -14.49 20.42 -28.24
C PHE A 735 -13.58 21.47 -27.56
N SER A 736 -12.29 21.50 -27.86
CA SER A 736 -11.34 22.51 -27.39
C SER A 736 -11.79 23.92 -27.78
N SER A 737 -12.28 24.12 -29.01
CA SER A 737 -12.86 25.39 -29.45
C SER A 737 -14.16 25.72 -28.71
N ASP A 738 -15.02 24.74 -28.45
CA ASP A 738 -16.31 24.90 -27.78
C ASP A 738 -16.14 25.21 -26.28
N VAL A 739 -15.19 24.55 -25.60
CA VAL A 739 -14.76 24.82 -24.22
C VAL A 739 -14.18 26.24 -24.11
N LYS A 740 -13.27 26.62 -25.02
CA LYS A 740 -12.73 28.00 -25.05
C LYS A 740 -13.82 29.04 -25.35
N MET A 741 -14.80 28.72 -26.20
CA MET A 741 -15.96 29.58 -26.47
C MET A 741 -16.87 29.70 -25.23
N ALA A 742 -17.13 28.60 -24.53
CA ALA A 742 -17.90 28.58 -23.28
C ALA A 742 -17.22 29.41 -22.19
N CYS A 743 -15.90 29.25 -22.01
CA CYS A 743 -15.09 30.07 -21.11
C CYS A 743 -15.19 31.56 -21.47
N LYS A 744 -15.01 31.94 -22.74
CA LYS A 744 -15.12 33.34 -23.18
C LYS A 744 -16.51 33.93 -22.95
N ASN A 745 -17.57 33.17 -23.26
CA ASN A 745 -18.95 33.58 -23.02
C ASN A 745 -19.22 33.77 -21.51
N PHE A 746 -18.76 32.85 -20.67
CA PHE A 746 -18.91 32.92 -19.22
C PHE A 746 -18.18 34.14 -18.63
N LEU A 747 -16.90 34.34 -18.95
CA LEU A 747 -16.08 35.43 -18.39
C LEU A 747 -16.44 36.83 -18.91
N SER A 748 -17.16 36.92 -20.03
CA SER A 748 -17.74 38.19 -20.50
C SER A 748 -18.81 38.75 -19.56
N ARG A 749 -19.45 37.90 -18.75
CA ARG A 749 -20.56 38.26 -17.84
C ARG A 749 -20.06 38.86 -16.52
N ARG A 750 -19.60 40.11 -16.61
CA ARG A 750 -19.18 40.93 -15.46
C ARG A 750 -20.24 41.02 -14.36
N ASP A 751 -21.50 41.10 -14.76
CA ASP A 751 -22.65 41.11 -13.86
C ASP A 751 -22.71 39.84 -13.00
N ILE A 752 -22.54 38.66 -13.59
CA ILE A 752 -22.49 37.38 -12.86
C ILE A 752 -21.25 37.34 -11.94
N PHE A 753 -20.08 37.80 -12.39
CA PHE A 753 -18.88 37.84 -11.55
C PHE A 753 -19.10 38.71 -10.29
N HIS A 754 -19.69 39.90 -10.44
CA HIS A 754 -19.99 40.77 -9.30
C HIS A 754 -21.10 40.21 -8.38
N GLU A 755 -22.14 39.59 -8.95
CA GLU A 755 -23.18 38.89 -8.18
C GLU A 755 -22.57 37.75 -7.34
N MET A 756 -21.78 36.87 -7.95
CA MET A 756 -21.16 35.74 -7.27
C MET A 756 -20.13 36.19 -6.24
N LYS A 757 -19.38 37.27 -6.50
CA LYS A 757 -18.45 37.86 -5.52
C LYS A 757 -19.18 38.46 -4.32
N SER A 758 -20.41 38.94 -4.48
CA SER A 758 -21.22 39.45 -3.34
C SER A 758 -21.71 38.35 -2.38
N ARG A 759 -21.71 37.07 -2.80
CA ARG A 759 -22.28 35.94 -2.06
C ARG A 759 -21.31 35.23 -1.09
N ASN A 760 -20.01 35.54 -1.12
CA ASN A 760 -19.00 35.04 -0.17
C ASN A 760 -19.01 33.51 0.04
N PHE A 761 -18.83 32.73 -1.03
CA PHE A 761 -18.82 31.27 -0.96
C PHE A 761 -17.58 30.68 -0.25
N ASP A 762 -17.79 29.74 0.68
CA ASP A 762 -16.72 29.06 1.44
C ASP A 762 -15.90 28.03 0.65
N VAL A 763 -16.48 27.47 -0.42
CA VAL A 763 -15.92 26.36 -1.21
C VAL A 763 -16.48 26.39 -2.63
N ALA A 764 -15.68 25.94 -3.60
CA ALA A 764 -16.12 25.68 -4.96
C ALA A 764 -15.90 24.21 -5.34
N ILE A 765 -16.82 23.67 -6.15
CA ILE A 765 -16.72 22.35 -6.77
C ILE A 765 -16.70 22.56 -8.29
N LEU A 766 -15.70 22.00 -8.98
CA LEU A 766 -15.44 22.28 -10.40
C LEU A 766 -15.16 21.00 -11.20
N GLU A 767 -15.68 20.92 -12.42
CA GLU A 767 -15.32 19.89 -13.39
C GLU A 767 -13.91 20.19 -13.97
N PRO A 768 -12.92 19.28 -13.86
CA PRO A 768 -11.55 19.53 -14.31
C PRO A 768 -11.39 19.62 -15.83
N ILE A 769 -12.42 19.25 -16.61
CA ILE A 769 -12.39 19.28 -18.08
C ILE A 769 -12.19 20.70 -18.66
N SER A 770 -12.37 21.73 -17.83
CA SER A 770 -12.10 23.14 -18.11
C SER A 770 -11.40 23.78 -16.91
N VAL A 771 -10.27 24.44 -17.15
CA VAL A 771 -9.53 25.20 -16.12
C VAL A 771 -10.06 26.63 -15.96
N CYS A 772 -10.98 27.07 -16.82
CA CYS A 772 -11.62 28.38 -16.75
C CYS A 772 -12.32 28.62 -15.40
N GLY A 773 -12.94 27.57 -14.84
CA GLY A 773 -13.56 27.61 -13.52
C GLY A 773 -12.55 27.89 -12.39
N LEU A 774 -11.34 27.33 -12.46
CA LEU A 774 -10.29 27.52 -11.44
C LEU A 774 -9.84 28.99 -11.38
N GLY A 775 -9.59 29.59 -12.55
CA GLY A 775 -9.21 31.01 -12.65
C GLY A 775 -10.30 31.95 -12.14
N PHE A 776 -11.57 31.67 -12.50
CA PHE A 776 -12.72 32.43 -12.02
C PHE A 776 -12.89 32.35 -10.50
N VAL A 777 -12.82 31.14 -9.92
CA VAL A 777 -12.98 30.88 -8.49
C VAL A 777 -11.87 31.53 -7.66
N LYS A 778 -10.60 31.46 -8.10
CA LYS A 778 -9.50 32.17 -7.41
C LYS A 778 -9.65 33.69 -7.53
N ALA A 779 -10.18 34.23 -8.64
CA ALA A 779 -10.49 35.66 -8.80
C ALA A 779 -11.71 36.14 -7.98
N LEU A 780 -12.65 35.26 -7.64
CA LEU A 780 -13.68 35.53 -6.63
C LEU A 780 -13.08 35.65 -5.21
N GLY A 781 -11.96 34.97 -4.94
CA GLY A 781 -11.28 34.93 -3.65
C GLY A 781 -11.52 33.64 -2.86
N ILE A 782 -12.02 32.59 -3.51
CA ILE A 782 -12.34 31.30 -2.88
C ILE A 782 -11.06 30.44 -2.88
N GLU A 783 -10.59 30.05 -1.70
CA GLU A 783 -9.36 29.23 -1.57
C GLU A 783 -9.62 27.72 -1.56
N LYS A 784 -10.78 27.27 -1.04
CA LYS A 784 -11.11 25.84 -0.97
C LYS A 784 -11.73 25.39 -2.30
N ILE A 785 -10.97 24.59 -3.05
CA ILE A 785 -11.38 24.08 -4.35
C ILE A 785 -11.40 22.55 -4.32
N ILE A 786 -12.54 21.99 -4.70
CA ILE A 786 -12.74 20.57 -4.95
C ILE A 786 -12.87 20.39 -6.47
N LEU A 787 -12.17 19.42 -7.05
CA LEU A 787 -12.47 18.96 -8.40
C LEU A 787 -13.48 17.82 -8.31
N ALA A 788 -14.44 17.76 -9.24
CA ALA A 788 -15.37 16.66 -9.40
C ALA A 788 -15.45 16.30 -10.88
N SER A 789 -14.81 15.19 -11.27
CA SER A 789 -14.79 14.69 -12.64
C SER A 789 -16.05 13.88 -12.94
N SER A 790 -16.68 14.14 -14.09
CA SER A 790 -17.75 13.28 -14.64
C SER A 790 -17.22 12.07 -15.44
N ALA A 791 -15.92 11.99 -15.69
CA ALA A 791 -15.20 10.76 -16.07
C ALA A 791 -14.45 10.15 -14.88
N THR A 792 -13.89 8.95 -15.02
CA THR A 792 -12.97 8.35 -14.04
C THR A 792 -11.75 9.25 -13.79
N PHE A 793 -10.70 9.07 -14.58
CA PHE A 793 -9.37 9.57 -14.29
C PHE A 793 -8.86 10.37 -15.48
N PHE A 794 -8.91 11.70 -15.40
CA PHE A 794 -8.19 12.52 -16.37
C PHE A 794 -6.69 12.40 -16.11
N ASP A 795 -5.99 11.61 -16.94
CA ASP A 795 -4.53 11.42 -16.83
C ASP A 795 -3.77 12.77 -16.95
N SER A 796 -4.36 13.77 -17.64
CA SER A 796 -3.89 15.16 -17.74
C SER A 796 -4.08 15.99 -16.46
N VAL A 797 -4.81 15.48 -15.46
CA VAL A 797 -5.05 16.11 -14.14
C VAL A 797 -4.25 15.37 -13.08
N LEU A 798 -4.26 14.03 -13.13
CA LEU A 798 -3.52 13.15 -12.22
C LEU A 798 -2.03 13.48 -12.14
N ASN A 799 -1.39 13.71 -13.29
CA ASN A 799 0.02 14.12 -13.39
C ASN A 799 0.33 15.42 -12.61
N TYR A 800 -0.66 16.33 -12.46
CA TYR A 800 -0.51 17.62 -11.80
C TYR A 800 -0.95 17.60 -10.33
N ILE A 801 -1.80 16.66 -9.91
CA ILE A 801 -2.14 16.46 -8.50
C ILE A 801 -1.20 15.49 -7.76
N GLY A 802 -0.28 14.85 -8.48
CA GLY A 802 0.75 13.96 -7.93
C GLY A 802 0.39 12.48 -7.88
N GLU A 803 -0.61 12.04 -8.64
CA GLU A 803 -1.00 10.62 -8.71
C GLU A 803 -0.16 9.87 -9.77
N PRO A 804 0.40 8.68 -9.46
CA PRO A 804 1.20 7.90 -10.39
C PRO A 804 0.41 7.41 -11.61
N LEU A 805 1.08 7.41 -12.77
CA LEU A 805 0.49 7.06 -14.07
C LEU A 805 1.20 5.84 -14.67
N ASP A 806 0.76 4.66 -14.22
CA ASP A 806 1.32 3.36 -14.59
C ASP A 806 0.85 2.86 -15.97
N TYR A 807 1.15 3.61 -17.04
CA TYR A 807 0.79 3.29 -18.43
C TYR A 807 1.22 1.88 -18.92
N SER A 808 2.11 1.22 -18.17
CA SER A 808 2.54 -0.15 -18.46
C SER A 808 1.48 -1.21 -18.14
N TYR A 809 0.46 -0.94 -17.32
CA TYR A 809 -0.63 -1.88 -17.05
C TYR A 809 -2.00 -1.19 -16.83
N VAL A 810 -2.02 0.12 -16.54
CA VAL A 810 -3.24 0.93 -16.49
C VAL A 810 -3.52 1.51 -17.89
N PRO A 811 -4.64 1.16 -18.56
CA PRO A 811 -5.07 1.83 -19.78
C PRO A 811 -5.44 3.28 -19.47
N SER A 812 -5.05 4.22 -20.33
CA SER A 812 -5.54 5.60 -20.20
C SER A 812 -7.05 5.70 -20.37
N LEU A 813 -7.64 6.81 -19.88
CA LEU A 813 -9.04 7.21 -20.12
C LEU A 813 -9.50 7.03 -21.58
N TYR A 814 -8.53 7.16 -22.48
CA TYR A 814 -8.69 7.17 -23.91
C TYR A 814 -8.11 5.89 -24.60
N SER A 815 -7.55 4.90 -23.90
CA SER A 815 -6.94 3.73 -24.58
C SER A 815 -7.97 2.91 -25.38
N VAL A 816 -7.56 2.35 -26.52
CA VAL A 816 -8.34 1.30 -27.21
C VAL A 816 -8.11 -0.08 -26.59
N THR A 817 -6.99 -0.27 -25.86
CA THR A 817 -6.62 -1.51 -25.18
C THR A 817 -7.32 -1.66 -23.81
N GLY A 818 -7.31 -2.89 -23.27
CA GLY A 818 -7.57 -3.21 -21.87
C GLY A 818 -6.28 -3.33 -21.05
N GLU A 819 -6.39 -3.75 -19.80
CA GLU A 819 -5.28 -3.89 -18.83
C GLU A 819 -4.26 -4.99 -19.19
N VAL A 820 -4.73 -6.09 -19.81
CA VAL A 820 -3.86 -7.15 -20.35
C VAL A 820 -3.23 -6.68 -21.67
N MET A 821 -2.10 -5.98 -21.59
CA MET A 821 -1.35 -5.46 -22.74
C MET A 821 -0.06 -6.24 -23.01
N SER A 822 0.23 -6.55 -24.28
CA SER A 822 1.56 -6.92 -24.76
C SER A 822 2.53 -5.72 -24.74
N MET A 823 3.82 -5.95 -24.98
CA MET A 823 4.83 -4.86 -24.99
C MET A 823 4.55 -3.79 -26.07
N ALA A 824 3.94 -4.16 -27.19
CA ALA A 824 3.54 -3.21 -28.23
C ALA A 824 2.35 -2.35 -27.78
N GLU A 825 1.32 -2.98 -27.21
CA GLU A 825 0.12 -2.31 -26.69
C GLU A 825 0.44 -1.40 -25.48
N ARG A 826 1.45 -1.74 -24.66
CA ARG A 826 1.96 -0.87 -23.59
C ARG A 826 2.64 0.39 -24.14
N TYR A 827 3.43 0.24 -25.22
CA TYR A 827 4.04 1.37 -25.91
C TYR A 827 3.00 2.25 -26.61
N GLU A 828 1.99 1.64 -27.22
CA GLU A 828 0.84 2.33 -27.81
C GLU A 828 0.05 3.10 -26.75
N ASN A 829 -0.37 2.46 -25.65
CA ASN A 829 -1.06 3.12 -24.55
C ASN A 829 -0.24 4.34 -24.05
N TRP A 830 1.06 4.19 -23.80
CA TRP A 830 1.92 5.33 -23.45
C TRP A 830 1.94 6.44 -24.51
N MET A 831 2.17 6.09 -25.78
CA MET A 831 2.21 7.03 -26.91
C MET A 831 0.92 7.85 -26.99
N VAL A 832 -0.23 7.19 -27.09
CA VAL A 832 -1.48 7.91 -27.35
C VAL A 832 -1.95 8.65 -26.09
N THR A 833 -1.63 8.17 -24.87
CA THR A 833 -1.88 8.93 -23.62
C THR A 833 -1.14 10.25 -23.63
N LYS A 834 0.15 10.22 -23.99
CA LYS A 834 0.98 11.42 -24.09
C LYS A 834 0.39 12.44 -25.06
N GLU A 835 -0.11 12.00 -26.21
CA GLU A 835 -0.77 12.87 -27.21
C GLU A 835 -2.04 13.53 -26.67
N ALA A 836 -2.91 12.78 -25.98
CA ALA A 836 -4.13 13.34 -25.40
C ALA A 836 -3.85 14.29 -24.21
N ASN A 837 -2.83 13.99 -23.40
CA ASN A 837 -2.38 14.89 -22.35
C ASN A 837 -1.90 16.22 -22.95
N THR A 838 -1.00 16.20 -23.94
CA THR A 838 -0.55 17.43 -24.64
C THR A 838 -1.73 18.22 -25.23
N ALA A 839 -2.73 17.55 -25.82
CA ALA A 839 -3.91 18.23 -26.38
C ALA A 839 -4.82 18.87 -25.30
N MET A 840 -4.92 18.27 -24.10
CA MET A 840 -5.60 18.90 -22.96
C MET A 840 -4.81 20.12 -22.46
N GLU A 841 -3.47 20.03 -22.39
CA GLU A 841 -2.60 21.17 -22.02
C GLU A 841 -2.74 22.35 -23.00
N ASP A 842 -2.74 22.10 -24.33
CA ASP A 842 -3.03 23.09 -25.38
C ASP A 842 -4.43 23.74 -25.22
N THR A 843 -5.37 23.01 -24.61
CA THR A 843 -6.74 23.51 -24.36
C THR A 843 -6.76 24.41 -23.14
N TYR A 844 -6.13 23.97 -22.05
CA TYR A 844 -6.00 24.72 -20.80
C TYR A 844 -5.18 26.02 -20.98
N ASP A 845 -4.09 26.00 -21.75
CA ASP A 845 -3.30 27.20 -22.10
C ASP A 845 -4.13 28.20 -22.92
N GLY A 846 -5.00 27.69 -23.80
CA GLY A 846 -5.93 28.53 -24.54
C GLY A 846 -7.02 29.14 -23.65
N GLU A 847 -7.63 28.40 -22.72
CA GLU A 847 -8.55 28.95 -21.71
C GLU A 847 -7.85 29.97 -20.80
N MET A 848 -6.59 29.74 -20.46
CA MET A 848 -5.77 30.65 -19.66
C MET A 848 -5.51 31.99 -20.34
N SER A 849 -5.28 32.00 -21.66
CA SER A 849 -5.23 33.25 -22.43
C SER A 849 -6.53 34.05 -22.33
N ILE A 850 -7.68 33.36 -22.29
CA ILE A 850 -9.01 33.97 -22.20
C ILE A 850 -9.27 34.47 -20.77
N TYR A 851 -8.96 33.70 -19.71
CA TYR A 851 -9.17 34.22 -18.36
C TYR A 851 -8.20 35.36 -18.00
N ARG A 852 -7.04 35.48 -18.66
CA ARG A 852 -6.21 36.68 -18.54
C ARG A 852 -6.78 37.89 -19.27
N GLU A 853 -7.33 37.71 -20.48
CA GLU A 853 -8.08 38.76 -21.20
C GLU A 853 -9.20 39.37 -20.34
N PHE A 854 -9.91 38.55 -19.57
CA PHE A 854 -11.05 39.01 -18.76
C PHE A 854 -10.72 39.32 -17.30
N LEU A 855 -9.93 38.52 -16.58
CA LEU A 855 -9.71 38.65 -15.13
C LEU A 855 -8.38 39.32 -14.77
N GLY A 856 -7.47 39.49 -15.74
CA GLY A 856 -6.14 40.07 -15.57
C GLY A 856 -5.02 39.03 -15.40
N GLU A 857 -3.78 39.47 -15.58
CA GLU A 857 -2.57 38.63 -15.49
C GLU A 857 -2.27 38.10 -14.07
N ASP A 858 -2.90 38.68 -13.03
CA ASP A 858 -2.71 38.29 -11.63
C ASP A 858 -3.31 36.90 -11.30
N VAL A 859 -4.12 36.31 -12.19
CA VAL A 859 -4.65 34.95 -12.02
C VAL A 859 -3.53 33.91 -12.26
N PRO A 860 -3.28 32.97 -11.32
CA PRO A 860 -2.23 31.96 -11.46
C PRO A 860 -2.40 31.05 -12.69
N ASP A 861 -1.33 30.36 -13.10
CA ASP A 861 -1.36 29.39 -14.21
C ASP A 861 -2.26 28.21 -13.81
N TRP A 862 -2.90 27.55 -14.77
CA TRP A 862 -3.68 26.35 -14.45
C TRP A 862 -2.81 25.23 -13.85
N ARG A 863 -1.51 25.20 -14.20
CA ARG A 863 -0.49 24.32 -13.60
C ARG A 863 -0.19 24.66 -12.14
N ASP A 864 -0.43 25.90 -11.72
CA ASP A 864 -0.37 26.33 -10.30
C ASP A 864 -1.71 26.09 -9.58
N LEU A 865 -2.83 25.95 -10.30
CA LEU A 865 -4.18 25.83 -9.73
C LEU A 865 -4.63 24.37 -9.56
N LEU A 866 -4.31 23.46 -10.49
CA LEU A 866 -4.65 22.04 -10.33
C LEU A 866 -4.04 21.40 -9.05
N PRO A 867 -2.79 21.69 -8.64
CA PRO A 867 -2.26 21.08 -7.43
C PRO A 867 -2.90 21.62 -6.14
N THR A 868 -3.38 22.88 -6.05
CA THR A 868 -3.97 23.42 -4.80
C THR A 868 -5.30 22.77 -4.39
N VAL A 869 -5.95 22.07 -5.33
CA VAL A 869 -7.21 21.34 -5.11
C VAL A 869 -7.13 20.45 -3.88
N SER A 870 -8.11 20.55 -2.98
CA SER A 870 -8.10 19.85 -1.68
C SER A 870 -8.53 18.39 -1.82
N ILE A 871 -9.55 18.12 -2.63
CA ILE A 871 -10.06 16.78 -2.96
C ILE A 871 -10.33 16.73 -4.46
N TYR A 872 -9.91 15.65 -5.11
CA TYR A 872 -10.32 15.29 -6.46
C TYR A 872 -11.36 14.17 -6.38
N PHE A 873 -12.63 14.53 -6.46
CA PHE A 873 -13.69 13.58 -6.68
C PHE A 873 -13.62 13.04 -8.12
N VAL A 874 -13.59 11.71 -8.25
CA VAL A 874 -13.54 11.01 -9.54
C VAL A 874 -14.74 10.09 -9.71
N ASN A 875 -15.23 9.95 -10.93
CA ASN A 875 -16.25 9.00 -11.29
C ASN A 875 -15.61 7.59 -11.40
N SER A 876 -15.00 7.00 -10.34
CA SER A 876 -14.30 5.68 -10.41
C SER A 876 -14.68 4.60 -9.36
N ASN A 877 -15.16 3.42 -9.77
CA ASN A 877 -15.44 2.28 -8.88
C ASN A 877 -14.31 1.27 -8.99
N PRO A 878 -13.56 0.99 -7.91
CA PRO A 878 -12.59 -0.09 -7.84
C PRO A 878 -13.17 -1.50 -8.08
N PHE A 879 -14.49 -1.65 -8.18
CA PHE A 879 -15.14 -2.89 -8.65
C PHE A 879 -15.42 -2.93 -10.17
N LEU A 880 -15.16 -1.86 -10.93
CA LEU A 880 -15.48 -1.74 -12.37
C LEU A 880 -14.43 -1.02 -13.24
N ASP A 881 -13.54 -0.19 -12.68
CA ASP A 881 -12.38 0.40 -13.40
C ASP A 881 -11.16 -0.52 -13.35
N PHE A 882 -10.16 -0.20 -14.16
CA PHE A 882 -8.85 -0.83 -14.12
C PHE A 882 -8.12 -0.57 -12.78
N PRO A 883 -7.39 -1.55 -12.24
CA PRO A 883 -6.64 -1.39 -10.99
C PRO A 883 -5.52 -0.36 -11.15
N ARG A 884 -5.56 0.73 -10.38
CA ARG A 884 -4.50 1.74 -10.34
C ARG A 884 -4.11 2.15 -8.93
N GLN A 885 -2.89 2.64 -8.78
CA GLN A 885 -2.44 3.31 -7.57
C GLN A 885 -3.14 4.68 -7.45
N VAL A 886 -3.94 4.88 -6.40
CA VAL A 886 -4.63 6.15 -6.11
C VAL A 886 -4.04 6.82 -4.88
N ILE A 887 -3.95 8.16 -4.88
CA ILE A 887 -3.51 8.94 -3.71
C ILE A 887 -4.72 9.37 -2.87
N GLN A 888 -4.51 9.61 -1.56
CA GLN A 888 -5.59 9.98 -0.61
C GLN A 888 -6.35 11.29 -0.96
N LYS A 889 -5.79 12.10 -1.88
CA LYS A 889 -6.46 13.29 -2.45
C LYS A 889 -7.54 12.93 -3.46
N THR A 890 -7.46 11.76 -4.11
CA THR A 890 -8.37 11.31 -5.15
C THR A 890 -9.42 10.38 -4.55
N VAL A 891 -10.64 10.90 -4.40
CA VAL A 891 -11.75 10.20 -3.72
C VAL A 891 -12.75 9.75 -4.77
N PRO A 892 -12.96 8.44 -4.97
CA PRO A 892 -13.90 7.99 -5.97
C PRO A 892 -15.36 8.09 -5.49
N ILE A 893 -16.31 8.55 -6.33
CA ILE A 893 -17.70 8.84 -5.89
C ILE A 893 -18.78 8.69 -6.97
N GLY A 894 -18.44 8.19 -8.15
CA GLY A 894 -19.38 7.90 -9.23
C GLY A 894 -20.50 6.94 -8.84
N GLY A 895 -21.43 6.68 -9.77
CA GLY A 895 -22.70 6.02 -9.45
C GLY A 895 -23.61 6.79 -8.49
N ILE A 896 -23.16 7.91 -7.91
CA ILE A 896 -23.95 8.86 -7.10
C ILE A 896 -25.19 9.42 -7.83
N SER A 897 -25.20 9.38 -9.17
CA SER A 897 -26.34 9.70 -10.02
C SER A 897 -27.43 8.59 -10.06
N VAL A 898 -27.12 7.37 -9.62
CA VAL A 898 -27.98 6.18 -9.74
C VAL A 898 -28.85 6.03 -8.50
N ASN A 899 -29.88 6.89 -8.38
CA ASN A 899 -30.90 6.75 -7.34
C ASN A 899 -31.87 5.60 -7.68
N ILE A 900 -31.54 4.39 -7.21
CA ILE A 900 -32.30 3.16 -7.46
C ILE A 900 -33.76 3.25 -7.00
N ASP A 901 -34.04 3.91 -5.87
CA ASP A 901 -35.41 3.95 -5.34
C ASP A 901 -36.29 4.94 -6.11
N TRP A 902 -35.75 6.10 -6.50
CA TRP A 902 -36.43 6.99 -7.45
C TRP A 902 -36.65 6.33 -8.82
N ILE A 903 -35.68 5.54 -9.32
CA ILE A 903 -35.84 4.76 -10.56
C ILE A 903 -36.97 3.72 -10.42
N ARG A 904 -37.12 3.07 -9.25
CA ARG A 904 -38.21 2.11 -8.97
C ARG A 904 -39.58 2.78 -8.84
N GLU A 905 -39.65 4.03 -8.41
CA GLU A 905 -40.89 4.80 -8.33
C GLU A 905 -41.41 5.25 -9.72
N GLN A 906 -40.53 5.33 -10.73
CA GLN A 906 -40.94 5.69 -12.09
C GLN A 906 -41.86 4.63 -12.71
N LYS A 907 -43.05 5.06 -13.11
CA LYS A 907 -43.97 4.25 -13.92
C LYS A 907 -43.81 4.64 -15.39
N LEU A 908 -43.53 3.65 -16.23
CA LEU A 908 -43.62 3.79 -17.68
C LEU A 908 -45.04 4.22 -18.08
N SER A 909 -45.16 4.99 -19.16
CA SER A 909 -46.49 5.31 -19.73
C SER A 909 -47.16 4.05 -20.28
N SER A 910 -48.49 4.11 -20.42
CA SER A 910 -49.31 3.08 -21.08
C SER A 910 -48.68 2.57 -22.37
N ASP A 911 -48.17 3.49 -23.18
CA ASP A 911 -47.69 3.25 -24.52
C ASP A 911 -46.37 2.46 -24.49
N TRP A 912 -45.49 2.74 -23.53
CA TRP A 912 -44.26 1.98 -23.31
C TRP A 912 -44.54 0.60 -22.71
N VAL A 913 -45.52 0.47 -21.83
CA VAL A 913 -45.98 -0.84 -21.33
C VAL A 913 -46.54 -1.66 -22.48
N GLU A 914 -47.43 -1.12 -23.31
CA GLU A 914 -47.99 -1.81 -24.49
C GLU A 914 -46.91 -2.16 -25.53
N ILE A 915 -45.85 -1.35 -25.66
CA ILE A 915 -44.70 -1.67 -26.52
C ILE A 915 -43.89 -2.86 -25.97
N LEU A 916 -43.63 -2.92 -24.66
CA LEU A 916 -42.87 -3.99 -24.04
C LEU A 916 -43.68 -5.29 -23.93
N GLU A 917 -44.98 -5.22 -23.65
CA GLU A 917 -45.85 -6.41 -23.54
C GLU A 917 -46.14 -7.08 -24.90
N LYS A 918 -45.90 -6.39 -26.03
CA LYS A 918 -46.07 -6.98 -27.37
C LYS A 918 -45.16 -8.17 -27.64
N ARG A 919 -44.02 -8.32 -26.96
CA ARG A 919 -43.06 -9.42 -27.16
C ARG A 919 -42.39 -9.83 -25.85
N GLU A 920 -42.18 -11.13 -25.66
CA GLU A 920 -41.46 -11.69 -24.51
C GLU A 920 -40.00 -11.20 -24.39
N LYS A 921 -39.38 -10.82 -25.52
CA LYS A 921 -38.00 -10.34 -25.59
C LYS A 921 -37.94 -9.01 -26.31
N ASN A 922 -37.47 -7.99 -25.60
CA ASN A 922 -37.34 -6.62 -26.07
C ASN A 922 -35.88 -6.18 -26.02
N VAL A 923 -35.46 -5.33 -26.95
CA VAL A 923 -34.11 -4.75 -27.01
C VAL A 923 -34.24 -3.24 -27.16
N LEU A 924 -33.81 -2.50 -26.13
CA LEU A 924 -33.67 -1.04 -26.23
C LEU A 924 -32.37 -0.72 -26.97
N ILE A 925 -32.48 -0.29 -28.23
CA ILE A 925 -31.35 0.26 -28.98
C ILE A 925 -31.32 1.77 -28.72
N SER A 926 -30.35 2.22 -27.91
CA SER A 926 -30.10 3.63 -27.62
C SER A 926 -28.64 3.96 -27.90
N PHE A 927 -28.40 5.11 -28.54
CA PHE A 927 -27.07 5.65 -28.84
C PHE A 927 -26.74 6.88 -27.97
N GLY A 928 -27.44 7.03 -26.83
CA GLY A 928 -27.37 8.22 -25.99
C GLY A 928 -28.09 9.44 -26.62
N ILE A 929 -27.99 10.58 -25.93
CA ILE A 929 -28.68 11.83 -26.33
C ILE A 929 -27.96 12.50 -27.52
N ASP A 930 -26.63 12.37 -27.58
CA ASP A 930 -25.77 12.95 -28.61
C ASP A 930 -25.65 12.09 -29.88
N GLY A 931 -26.35 10.95 -29.93
CA GLY A 931 -26.43 10.02 -31.07
C GLY A 931 -27.22 10.56 -32.28
N LYS A 932 -27.06 11.83 -32.64
CA LYS A 932 -27.64 12.44 -33.85
C LYS A 932 -26.71 12.22 -35.05
N LYS A 933 -27.33 11.86 -36.18
CA LYS A 933 -26.68 11.75 -37.50
C LYS A 933 -26.30 13.13 -38.06
#